data_AF-A0A7V6M2Z0-F1
#
_entry.id   AF-A0A7V6M2Z0-F1
#
_cell.length_a   1.000
_cell.length_b   1.000
_cell.length_c   1.000
_cell.angle_alpha   90.00
_cell.angle_beta   90.00
_cell.angle_gamma   90.00
#
_symmetry.space_group_name_H-M   'P 1'
#
loop_
_entity.id
_entity.type
_entity.pdbx_description
1 polymer ?
#
loop_
_entity_poly.entity_id
_entity_poly.type
_entity_poly.pdbx_seq_one_letter_code
_entity_poly.pdbx_strand_id
1 'polypeptide(L)'
;MHIEKIEIRNFRLLKNSKISLTSTKTLFVGRNNTGKTSVMNAFSLIANGTKRLRFEDYPLSCRVVLYKQVERYFLGETNIKDLYQNIDITSFIIDVDYGNVEEDESLGRLSNFIIDLDENISLAKIKCSYEISTNLEVILEELKGQYEELIVNTDCFLVIQQLVKENFHLFFELKVYALNPTDLNDTQLRNIEDVKGLFALRIISAERNLGETQENEHQENPLASVLSSLFNTELSKAKMEIQPAIRGLKKVISTTKYDLQDNISNHMNDIVESMLQFGYPSGEDLKLKANTDLDIENSIISGTELTYVSHDNLEALPGTHNGLGYKNLIKISLILQDYIRSLNNDETRIPILFIEEPEAHMHPQLQTTFISYLENFLKDNTSHSIQTIVTTHSSHIANAVPFEQVRYFRKHLNNIKCKNLVDFKQDEAISNEDKRRENIDFLQKYINLSHCDLYFCDKAILVEGASERLLIADMINKCYQKGLFNQQRPSLQSQYYTIIEVGGTYAFRFFDFLNFLEIPTLVITDIDYVNSEGKACRKEESVRSSNGTINRWCRSVYEIPENKVSIEKILEMAETKELLIDNKIKLTYQGKENNMFPRSFEEAILNVNRNIYDINDEEASHEYDPSKLSKTDFAIRMLVDENYRNYNIPSYIETGLVWLSSQK
;
A
#
# COMPACT_ATOMS: atom_id res chain seq x y z
N MET A 1 10.60 9.87 21.44
CA MET A 1 9.14 9.93 21.16
C MET A 1 8.83 9.28 19.82
N HIS A 2 7.69 8.60 19.67
CA HIS A 2 7.20 8.12 18.38
C HIS A 2 5.67 7.93 18.39
N ILE A 3 5.03 7.89 17.21
CA ILE A 3 3.61 7.51 17.14
C ILE A 3 3.52 6.00 17.27
N GLU A 4 2.79 5.51 18.26
CA GLU A 4 2.55 4.08 18.46
C GLU A 4 1.33 3.63 17.64
N LYS A 5 0.28 4.46 17.59
CA LYS A 5 -0.99 4.08 16.98
C LYS A 5 -1.76 5.27 16.42
N ILE A 6 -2.49 5.00 15.34
CA ILE A 6 -3.44 5.93 14.73
C ILE A 6 -4.81 5.23 14.62
N GLU A 7 -5.85 5.81 15.20
CA GLU A 7 -7.24 5.43 14.96
C GLU A 7 -7.92 6.46 14.06
N ILE A 8 -8.56 6.00 13.00
CA ILE A 8 -9.24 6.84 11.99
C ILE A 8 -10.71 6.43 11.93
N ARG A 9 -11.61 7.42 12.07
CA ARG A 9 -13.05 7.24 11.93
C ARG A 9 -13.62 8.15 10.86
N ASN A 10 -14.50 7.57 10.03
CA ASN A 10 -15.25 8.24 8.98
C ASN A 10 -14.39 9.14 8.07
N PHE A 11 -13.30 8.61 7.52
CA PHE A 11 -12.47 9.31 6.52
C PHE A 11 -12.34 8.45 5.26
N ARG A 12 -12.92 8.89 4.13
CA ARG A 12 -12.99 8.14 2.87
C ARG A 12 -13.54 6.72 3.08
N LEU A 13 -12.72 5.68 2.85
CA LEU A 13 -13.07 4.27 3.06
C LEU A 13 -12.68 3.75 4.46
N LEU A 14 -11.98 4.56 5.26
CA LEU A 14 -11.56 4.25 6.63
C LEU A 14 -12.69 4.66 7.60
N LYS A 15 -13.63 3.75 7.85
CA LYS A 15 -14.77 4.03 8.74
C LYS A 15 -14.41 3.88 10.22
N ASN A 16 -13.64 2.84 10.52
CA ASN A 16 -13.11 2.55 11.84
C ASN A 16 -11.86 1.69 11.65
N SER A 17 -10.72 2.35 11.52
CA SER A 17 -9.45 1.72 11.22
C SER A 17 -8.46 2.04 12.33
N LYS A 18 -7.87 1.01 12.93
CA LYS A 18 -6.82 1.13 13.94
C LYS A 18 -5.52 0.62 13.34
N ILE A 19 -4.48 1.45 13.39
CA ILE A 19 -3.22 1.19 12.71
C ILE A 19 -2.11 1.40 13.73
N SER A 20 -1.47 0.32 14.16
CA SER A 20 -0.26 0.40 14.97
C SER A 20 0.94 0.72 14.07
N LEU A 21 1.88 1.50 14.55
CA LEU A 21 3.12 1.84 13.86
C LEU A 21 4.29 1.34 14.69
N THR A 22 5.42 1.07 14.03
CA THR A 22 6.67 0.78 14.76
C THR A 22 7.43 2.07 15.03
N SER A 23 8.30 2.09 16.04
CA SER A 23 9.18 3.24 16.34
C SER A 23 10.12 3.65 15.19
N THR A 24 10.39 2.76 14.23
CA THR A 24 11.29 3.04 13.11
C THR A 24 10.60 3.00 11.75
N LYS A 25 10.21 1.82 11.25
CA LYS A 25 9.70 1.62 9.89
C LYS A 25 8.42 0.83 9.85
N THR A 26 7.41 1.42 9.22
CA THR A 26 6.15 0.74 8.96
C THR A 26 5.88 0.69 7.46
N LEU A 27 5.71 -0.51 6.92
CA LEU A 27 5.34 -0.74 5.54
C LEU A 27 3.83 -1.01 5.44
N PHE A 28 3.11 -0.15 4.75
CA PHE A 28 1.72 -0.37 4.39
C PHE A 28 1.65 -1.16 3.08
N VAL A 29 1.06 -2.35 3.15
CA VAL A 29 0.98 -3.29 2.03
C VAL A 29 -0.48 -3.62 1.76
N GLY A 30 -0.85 -3.76 0.49
CA GLY A 30 -2.17 -4.24 0.06
C GLY A 30 -2.53 -3.69 -1.31
N ARG A 31 -3.66 -4.15 -1.86
CA ARG A 31 -4.12 -3.80 -3.21
C ARG A 31 -4.41 -2.31 -3.41
N ASN A 32 -4.55 -1.87 -4.67
CA ASN A 32 -4.91 -0.48 -4.97
C ASN A 32 -6.25 -0.16 -4.30
N ASN A 33 -6.43 1.08 -3.87
CA ASN A 33 -7.67 1.54 -3.22
C ASN A 33 -8.00 0.83 -1.89
N THR A 34 -7.02 0.25 -1.19
CA THR A 34 -7.18 -0.28 0.17
C THR A 34 -6.88 0.76 1.27
N GLY A 35 -6.80 2.05 0.92
CA GLY A 35 -6.73 3.15 1.89
C GLY A 35 -5.34 3.55 2.38
N LYS A 36 -4.25 2.95 1.88
CA LYS A 36 -2.87 3.32 2.26
C LYS A 36 -2.58 4.82 2.11
N THR A 37 -2.79 5.36 0.91
CA THR A 37 -2.74 6.81 0.62
C THR A 37 -3.74 7.62 1.44
N SER A 38 -4.88 7.03 1.82
CA SER A 38 -5.88 7.72 2.64
C SER A 38 -5.39 7.93 4.07
N VAL A 39 -4.61 7.00 4.64
CA VAL A 39 -3.97 7.18 5.95
C VAL A 39 -2.95 8.31 5.89
N MET A 40 -2.12 8.35 4.84
CA MET A 40 -1.16 9.44 4.63
C MET A 40 -1.86 10.80 4.52
N ASN A 41 -2.92 10.89 3.71
CA ASN A 41 -3.69 12.13 3.56
C ASN A 41 -4.39 12.55 4.84
N ALA A 42 -4.95 11.60 5.60
CA ALA A 42 -5.54 11.86 6.91
C ALA A 42 -4.50 12.46 7.87
N PHE A 43 -3.33 11.84 7.95
CA PHE A 43 -2.26 12.31 8.81
C PHE A 43 -1.75 13.69 8.39
N SER A 44 -1.54 13.92 7.09
CA SER A 44 -1.14 15.22 6.53
C SER A 44 -2.11 16.34 6.89
N LEU A 45 -3.41 16.06 6.78
CA LEU A 45 -4.46 17.01 7.08
C LEU A 45 -4.45 17.43 8.57
N ILE A 46 -4.16 16.49 9.48
CA ILE A 46 -3.98 16.77 10.92
C ILE A 46 -2.66 17.47 11.22
N ALA A 47 -1.54 16.96 10.73
CA ALA A 47 -0.21 17.54 10.97
C ALA A 47 -0.08 18.97 10.45
N ASN A 48 -0.83 19.34 9.40
CA ASN A 48 -0.87 20.71 8.89
C ASN A 48 -1.90 21.61 9.60
N GLY A 49 -2.71 21.08 10.52
CA GLY A 49 -3.76 21.83 11.21
C GLY A 49 -4.87 22.32 10.28
N THR A 50 -5.25 21.51 9.29
CA THR A 50 -6.22 21.92 8.26
C THR A 50 -7.61 22.07 8.87
N LYS A 51 -8.11 23.32 8.92
CA LYS A 51 -9.33 23.64 9.68
C LYS A 51 -10.62 23.05 9.09
N ARG A 52 -10.68 22.83 7.78
CA ARG A 52 -11.90 22.42 7.05
C ARG A 52 -11.73 21.05 6.42
N LEU A 53 -12.78 20.23 6.50
CA LEU A 53 -12.84 18.93 5.83
C LEU A 53 -13.32 19.11 4.38
N ARG A 54 -12.65 18.44 3.43
CA ARG A 54 -13.12 18.41 2.03
C ARG A 54 -14.27 17.45 1.87
N PHE A 55 -15.20 17.78 0.98
CA PHE A 55 -16.34 16.92 0.66
C PHE A 55 -15.90 15.54 0.18
N GLU A 56 -14.83 15.47 -0.63
CA GLU A 56 -14.27 14.24 -1.17
C GLU A 56 -13.72 13.30 -0.08
N ASP A 57 -13.29 13.86 1.04
CA ASP A 57 -12.70 13.13 2.16
C ASP A 57 -13.77 12.54 3.10
N TYR A 58 -15.02 13.00 3.01
CA TYR A 58 -16.14 12.47 3.80
C TYR A 58 -16.69 11.17 3.19
N PRO A 59 -16.92 10.09 3.95
CA PRO A 59 -17.33 8.79 3.40
C PRO A 59 -18.67 8.85 2.68
N LEU A 60 -18.79 8.11 1.56
CA LEU A 60 -20.03 8.04 0.77
C LEU A 60 -21.26 7.64 1.58
N SER A 61 -21.13 6.67 2.50
CA SER A 61 -22.25 6.27 3.36
C SER A 61 -22.69 7.37 4.32
N CYS A 62 -21.74 8.18 4.81
CA CYS A 62 -22.03 9.29 5.71
C CYS A 62 -22.70 10.45 4.95
N ARG A 63 -22.31 10.68 3.69
CA ARG A 63 -22.98 11.65 2.80
C ARG A 63 -24.46 11.33 2.62
N VAL A 64 -24.81 10.07 2.40
CA VAL A 64 -26.22 9.64 2.27
C VAL A 64 -27.03 9.96 3.53
N VAL A 65 -26.44 9.74 4.72
CA VAL A 65 -27.07 10.10 5.99
C VAL A 65 -27.20 11.62 6.11
N LEU A 66 -26.15 12.38 5.80
CA LEU A 66 -26.14 13.83 5.83
C LEU A 66 -27.25 14.44 4.95
N TYR A 67 -27.39 13.98 3.71
CA TYR A 67 -28.45 14.48 2.81
C TYR A 67 -29.83 14.26 3.39
N LYS A 68 -30.10 13.07 3.95
CA LYS A 68 -31.39 12.76 4.57
C LYS A 68 -31.66 13.61 5.80
N GLN A 69 -30.64 13.87 6.64
CA GLN A 69 -30.84 14.73 7.81
C GLN A 69 -31.12 16.18 7.42
N VAL A 70 -30.42 16.71 6.41
CA VAL A 70 -30.67 18.05 5.87
C VAL A 70 -32.06 18.14 5.25
N GLU A 71 -32.48 17.14 4.47
CA GLU A 71 -33.83 17.07 3.91
C GLU A 71 -34.90 17.13 4.98
N ARG A 72 -34.79 16.27 6.00
CA ARG A 72 -35.72 16.24 7.14
C ARG A 72 -35.75 17.57 7.88
N TYR A 73 -34.62 18.26 7.99
CA TYR A 73 -34.56 19.59 8.61
C TYR A 73 -35.31 20.63 7.76
N PHE A 74 -35.12 20.63 6.44
CA PHE A 74 -35.83 21.54 5.53
C PHE A 74 -37.34 21.31 5.57
N LEU A 75 -37.78 20.06 5.62
CA LEU A 75 -39.19 19.67 5.75
C LEU A 75 -39.78 19.91 7.16
N GLY A 76 -38.96 20.27 8.15
CA GLY A 76 -39.39 20.50 9.53
C GLY A 76 -39.68 19.22 10.33
N GLU A 77 -39.20 18.06 9.85
CA GLU A 77 -39.37 16.75 10.50
C GLU A 77 -38.35 16.47 11.62
N THR A 78 -37.27 17.26 11.69
CA THR A 78 -36.23 17.16 12.72
C THR A 78 -35.78 18.55 13.16
N ASN A 79 -35.30 18.67 14.40
CA ASN A 79 -34.66 19.89 14.89
C ASN A 79 -33.13 19.82 14.74
N ILE A 80 -32.45 20.94 15.01
CA ILE A 80 -30.98 21.06 14.88
C ILE A 80 -30.22 20.15 15.85
N LYS A 81 -30.74 19.92 17.07
CA LYS A 81 -30.09 19.07 18.08
C LYS A 81 -30.11 17.60 17.66
N ASP A 82 -31.24 17.14 17.14
CA ASP A 82 -31.40 15.78 16.62
C ASP A 82 -30.55 15.60 15.37
N LEU A 83 -30.46 16.63 14.50
CA LEU A 83 -29.55 16.61 13.36
C LEU A 83 -28.09 16.44 13.81
N TYR A 84 -27.66 17.14 14.86
CA TYR A 84 -26.29 17.03 15.38
C TYR A 84 -25.94 15.63 15.90
N GLN A 85 -26.89 14.93 16.50
CA GLN A 85 -26.67 13.58 17.02
C GLN A 85 -26.64 12.50 15.93
N ASN A 86 -27.27 12.76 14.78
CA ASN A 86 -27.44 11.80 13.71
C ASN A 86 -26.45 11.95 12.55
N ILE A 87 -25.55 12.93 12.60
CA ILE A 87 -24.48 13.11 11.59
C ILE A 87 -23.20 12.47 12.11
N ASP A 88 -22.66 11.56 11.30
CA ASP A 88 -21.37 10.92 11.55
C ASP A 88 -20.23 11.93 11.42
N ILE A 89 -19.43 12.11 12.47
CA ILE A 89 -18.24 12.98 12.45
C ILE A 89 -16.99 12.22 12.00
N THR A 90 -16.07 12.93 11.34
CA THR A 90 -14.72 12.44 11.04
C THR A 90 -13.80 12.71 12.22
N SER A 91 -13.07 11.71 12.69
CA SER A 91 -12.15 11.89 13.83
C SER A 91 -10.91 11.02 13.74
N PHE A 92 -9.83 11.50 14.34
CA PHE A 92 -8.53 10.85 14.40
C PHE A 92 -8.05 10.82 15.85
N ILE A 93 -7.52 9.69 16.29
CA ILE A 93 -6.85 9.56 17.59
C ILE A 93 -5.43 9.12 17.32
N ILE A 94 -4.45 9.86 17.82
CA ILE A 94 -3.03 9.58 17.66
C ILE A 94 -2.47 9.30 19.05
N ASP A 95 -1.93 8.10 19.22
CA ASP A 95 -1.25 7.68 20.44
C ASP A 95 0.26 7.89 20.22
N VAL A 96 0.88 8.71 21.06
CA VAL A 96 2.31 9.04 21.02
C VAL A 96 2.98 8.49 22.27
N ASP A 97 3.94 7.60 22.07
CA ASP A 97 4.78 7.06 23.15
C ASP A 97 6.03 7.92 23.33
N TYR A 98 6.23 8.39 24.56
CA TYR A 98 7.38 9.18 24.99
C TYR A 98 8.24 8.48 26.06
N GLY A 99 8.06 7.19 26.31
CA GLY A 99 8.80 6.46 27.37
C GLY A 99 10.31 6.32 27.13
N ASN A 100 10.76 6.48 25.89
CA ASN A 100 12.18 6.46 25.52
C ASN A 100 12.84 7.85 25.57
N VAL A 101 12.19 8.86 26.13
CA VAL A 101 12.75 10.21 26.27
C VAL A 101 13.39 10.31 27.64
N GLU A 102 14.62 10.81 27.71
CA GLU A 102 15.29 11.06 28.99
C GLU A 102 14.56 12.17 29.76
N GLU A 103 14.54 12.09 31.09
CA GLU A 103 13.81 13.05 31.95
C GLU A 103 14.24 14.52 31.73
N ASP A 104 15.47 14.72 31.26
CA ASP A 104 16.08 16.03 31.02
C ASP A 104 15.76 16.61 29.63
N GLU A 105 15.16 15.83 28.72
CA GLU A 105 14.82 16.26 27.35
C GLU A 105 13.45 16.95 27.28
N SER A 106 13.37 18.05 26.52
CA SER A 106 12.12 18.77 26.33
C SER A 106 11.14 18.00 25.44
N LEU A 107 9.96 17.69 25.98
CA LEU A 107 8.83 17.13 25.22
C LEU A 107 8.19 18.14 24.25
N GLY A 108 8.68 19.38 24.21
CA GLY A 108 8.17 20.41 23.30
C GLY A 108 6.67 20.60 23.39
N ARG A 109 5.99 20.62 22.23
CA ARG A 109 4.53 20.76 22.14
C ARG A 109 3.76 19.50 22.57
N LEU A 110 4.43 18.36 22.75
CA LEU A 110 3.78 17.14 23.25
C LEU A 110 3.30 17.32 24.69
N SER A 111 4.00 18.13 25.49
CA SER A 111 3.63 18.44 26.88
C SER A 111 2.20 18.96 27.02
N ASN A 112 1.71 19.73 26.03
CA ASN A 112 0.33 20.22 26.00
C ASN A 112 -0.69 19.07 25.94
N PHE A 113 -0.32 17.88 25.46
CA PHE A 113 -1.21 16.73 25.31
C PHE A 113 -1.11 15.70 26.43
N ILE A 114 -0.21 15.91 27.41
CA ILE A 114 -0.09 15.07 28.60
C ILE A 114 -0.98 15.69 29.67
N ILE A 115 -2.10 15.04 29.96
CA ILE A 115 -3.09 15.51 30.96
C ILE A 115 -3.30 14.52 32.11
N ASP A 116 -2.57 13.42 32.10
CA ASP A 116 -2.58 12.41 33.14
C ASP A 116 -1.50 12.69 34.19
N LEU A 117 -1.73 12.20 35.41
CA LEU A 117 -0.86 12.41 36.57
C LEU A 117 -0.13 11.12 37.01
N ASP A 118 -0.31 10.01 36.30
CA ASP A 118 0.33 8.73 36.58
C ASP A 118 1.72 8.68 35.93
N GLU A 119 2.75 8.69 36.78
CA GLU A 119 4.16 8.63 36.37
C GLU A 119 4.52 7.31 35.65
N ASN A 120 3.68 6.27 35.73
CA ASN A 120 3.91 5.00 35.04
C ASN A 120 3.42 5.00 33.58
N ILE A 121 2.73 6.06 33.13
CA ILE A 121 2.14 6.15 31.79
C ILE A 121 2.96 7.10 30.94
N SER A 122 3.61 6.54 29.92
CA SER A 122 4.40 7.30 28.94
C SER A 122 3.67 7.51 27.61
N LEU A 123 2.34 7.61 27.66
CA LEU A 123 1.47 7.66 26.48
C LEU A 123 0.64 8.94 26.44
N ALA A 124 0.79 9.74 25.39
CA ALA A 124 -0.06 10.89 25.12
C ALA A 124 -1.10 10.56 24.04
N LYS A 125 -2.38 10.86 24.29
CA LYS A 125 -3.48 10.63 23.35
C LYS A 125 -4.02 11.93 22.80
N ILE A 126 -3.91 12.12 21.50
CA ILE A 126 -4.34 13.34 20.80
C ILE A 126 -5.55 13.02 19.94
N LYS A 127 -6.70 13.65 20.22
CA LYS A 127 -7.91 13.51 19.43
C LYS A 127 -8.15 14.74 18.58
N CYS A 128 -8.23 14.55 17.27
CA CYS A 128 -8.63 15.57 16.31
C CYS A 128 -9.99 15.21 15.72
N SER A 129 -11.02 16.02 15.93
CA SER A 129 -12.38 15.78 15.41
C SER A 129 -12.85 16.93 14.53
N TYR A 130 -13.42 16.59 13.37
CA TYR A 130 -14.21 17.51 12.56
C TYR A 130 -15.63 17.50 13.09
N GLU A 131 -15.88 18.40 14.03
CA GLU A 131 -17.18 18.54 14.67
C GLU A 131 -18.07 19.48 13.87
N ILE A 132 -19.38 19.35 14.09
CA ILE A 132 -20.36 20.21 13.44
C ILE A 132 -20.10 21.67 13.84
N SER A 133 -20.04 22.56 12.85
CA SER A 133 -19.79 23.98 13.08
C SER A 133 -20.91 24.60 13.91
N THR A 134 -20.55 25.49 14.82
CA THR A 134 -21.49 26.27 15.64
C THR A 134 -22.45 27.12 14.81
N ASN A 135 -22.06 27.48 13.58
CA ASN A 135 -22.87 28.30 12.67
C ASN A 135 -23.75 27.47 11.71
N LEU A 136 -23.81 26.13 11.86
CA LEU A 136 -24.51 25.28 10.91
C LEU A 136 -26.00 25.63 10.79
N GLU A 137 -26.66 26.01 11.89
CA GLU A 137 -28.08 26.39 11.88
C GLU A 137 -28.36 27.56 10.92
N VAL A 138 -27.57 28.63 11.02
CA VAL A 138 -27.67 29.81 10.14
C VAL A 138 -27.44 29.43 8.68
N ILE A 139 -26.44 28.59 8.43
CA ILE A 139 -26.13 28.10 7.08
C ILE A 139 -27.31 27.30 6.52
N LEU A 140 -27.90 26.41 7.32
CA LEU A 140 -29.04 25.59 6.89
C LEU A 140 -30.29 26.43 6.63
N GLU A 141 -30.53 27.51 7.37
CA GLU A 141 -31.63 28.45 7.10
C GLU A 141 -31.45 29.16 5.74
N GLU A 142 -30.24 29.61 5.42
CA GLU A 142 -29.93 30.21 4.11
C GLU A 142 -30.09 29.20 2.97
N LEU A 143 -29.58 27.98 3.16
CA LEU A 143 -29.71 26.89 2.18
C LEU A 143 -31.16 26.44 2.00
N LYS A 144 -32.00 26.53 3.04
CA LYS A 144 -33.42 26.22 2.96
C LYS A 144 -34.14 27.18 2.00
N GLY A 145 -33.82 28.47 2.03
CA GLY A 145 -34.35 29.45 1.08
C GLY A 145 -34.01 29.09 -0.37
N GLN A 146 -32.74 28.75 -0.63
CA GLN A 146 -32.28 28.31 -1.97
C GLN A 146 -32.96 27.00 -2.41
N TYR A 147 -33.14 26.06 -1.47
CA TYR A 147 -33.82 24.80 -1.72
C TYR A 147 -35.28 25.00 -2.15
N GLU A 148 -36.03 25.87 -1.46
CA GLU A 148 -37.43 26.17 -1.77
C GLU A 148 -37.59 26.83 -3.15
N GLU A 149 -36.62 27.64 -3.60
CA GLU A 149 -36.62 28.23 -4.95
C GLU A 149 -36.34 27.19 -6.06
N LEU A 150 -35.47 26.22 -5.81
CA LEU A 150 -34.97 25.27 -6.82
C LEU A 150 -35.84 24.02 -6.99
N ILE A 151 -36.64 23.65 -5.98
CA ILE A 151 -37.42 22.39 -5.97
C ILE A 151 -38.59 22.37 -6.96
N VAL A 152 -39.03 23.53 -7.44
CA VAL A 152 -40.21 23.66 -8.31
C VAL A 152 -40.06 22.92 -9.65
N ASN A 153 -38.82 22.72 -10.11
CA ASN A 153 -38.52 22.14 -11.44
C ASN A 153 -37.57 20.93 -11.43
N THR A 154 -37.09 20.48 -10.27
CA THR A 154 -36.00 19.50 -10.15
C THR A 154 -36.28 18.46 -9.05
N ASP A 155 -35.66 17.28 -9.16
CA ASP A 155 -35.69 16.26 -8.10
C ASP A 155 -35.10 16.80 -6.78
N CYS A 156 -35.88 16.70 -5.70
CA CYS A 156 -35.53 17.18 -4.36
C CYS A 156 -34.16 16.69 -3.89
N PHE A 157 -33.84 15.42 -4.16
CA PHE A 157 -32.61 14.80 -3.69
C PHE A 157 -31.38 15.35 -4.42
N LEU A 158 -31.49 15.62 -5.72
CA LEU A 158 -30.40 16.19 -6.51
C LEU A 158 -30.05 17.62 -6.06
N VAL A 159 -31.08 18.43 -5.76
CA VAL A 159 -30.88 19.80 -5.25
C VAL A 159 -30.13 19.77 -3.92
N ILE A 160 -30.54 18.91 -2.97
CA ILE A 160 -29.87 18.78 -1.67
C ILE A 160 -28.42 18.32 -1.83
N GLN A 161 -28.17 17.34 -2.72
CA GLN A 161 -26.81 16.87 -3.00
C GLN A 161 -25.90 18.00 -3.47
N GLN A 162 -26.40 18.86 -4.37
CA GLN A 162 -25.65 20.00 -4.89
C GLN A 162 -25.40 21.06 -3.80
N LEU A 163 -26.44 21.49 -3.10
CA LEU A 163 -26.34 22.50 -2.03
C LEU A 163 -25.36 22.07 -0.94
N VAL A 164 -25.48 20.82 -0.46
CA VAL A 164 -24.57 20.28 0.55
C VAL A 164 -23.15 20.16 0.01
N LYS A 165 -22.95 19.76 -1.25
CA LYS A 165 -21.62 19.63 -1.85
C LYS A 165 -20.90 20.98 -1.95
N GLU A 166 -21.59 22.02 -2.41
CA GLU A 166 -21.03 23.37 -2.58
C GLU A 166 -20.66 24.01 -1.23
N ASN A 167 -21.46 23.75 -0.20
CA ASN A 167 -21.31 24.38 1.12
C ASN A 167 -20.66 23.47 2.17
N PHE A 168 -20.25 22.24 1.82
CA PHE A 168 -19.76 21.22 2.75
C PHE A 168 -18.62 21.73 3.66
N HIS A 169 -17.75 22.57 3.12
CA HIS A 169 -16.58 23.11 3.81
C HIS A 169 -16.93 24.00 5.03
N LEU A 170 -18.20 24.41 5.17
CA LEU A 170 -18.72 25.19 6.30
C LEU A 170 -19.38 24.30 7.37
N PHE A 171 -19.66 23.04 7.06
CA PHE A 171 -20.45 22.17 7.94
C PHE A 171 -19.63 21.68 9.14
N PHE A 172 -18.32 21.55 8.96
CA PHE A 172 -17.42 20.97 9.95
C PHE A 172 -16.24 21.88 10.26
N GLU A 173 -15.87 21.91 11.54
CA GLU A 173 -14.69 22.60 12.06
C GLU A 173 -13.78 21.64 12.82
N LEU A 174 -12.46 21.79 12.62
CA LEU A 174 -11.48 21.00 13.36
C LEU A 174 -11.40 21.46 14.82
N LYS A 175 -11.58 20.53 15.75
CA LYS A 175 -11.24 20.68 17.16
C LYS A 175 -10.21 19.64 17.58
N VAL A 176 -9.34 20.05 18.50
CA VAL A 176 -8.23 19.25 19.00
C VAL A 176 -8.38 19.08 20.51
N TYR A 177 -8.23 17.86 20.98
CA TYR A 177 -8.33 17.50 22.38
C TYR A 177 -7.11 16.68 22.81
N ALA A 178 -6.61 16.93 24.01
CA ALA A 178 -5.83 15.97 24.77
C ALA A 178 -6.81 15.01 25.47
N LEU A 179 -6.58 13.70 25.36
CA LEU A 179 -7.35 12.67 26.07
C LEU A 179 -6.50 12.09 27.19
N ASN A 180 -7.12 11.82 28.33
CA ASN A 180 -6.47 11.11 29.40
C ASN A 180 -6.40 9.60 29.04
N PRO A 181 -5.21 8.96 29.04
CA PRO A 181 -5.08 7.54 28.76
C PRO A 181 -5.84 6.62 29.74
N THR A 182 -6.01 7.04 31.00
CA THR A 182 -6.69 6.26 32.05
C THR A 182 -8.20 6.46 32.07
N ASP A 183 -8.69 7.65 31.72
CA ASP A 183 -10.11 7.96 31.53
C ASP A 183 -10.35 8.73 30.23
N LEU A 184 -10.80 8.04 29.19
CA LEU A 184 -11.06 8.64 27.88
C LEU A 184 -12.18 9.70 27.87
N ASN A 185 -12.95 9.84 28.95
CA ASN A 185 -13.94 10.91 29.09
C ASN A 185 -13.33 12.22 29.60
N ASP A 186 -12.18 12.15 30.27
CA ASP A 186 -11.42 13.33 30.66
C ASP A 186 -10.66 13.86 29.44
N THR A 187 -11.12 15.01 28.96
CA THR A 187 -10.64 15.63 27.72
C THR A 187 -10.42 17.12 27.91
N GLN A 188 -9.33 17.63 27.34
CA GLN A 188 -8.99 19.05 27.39
C GLN A 188 -8.82 19.62 25.97
N LEU A 189 -9.54 20.70 25.66
CA LEU A 189 -9.42 21.38 24.37
C LEU A 189 -8.03 22.04 24.24
N ARG A 190 -7.39 21.89 23.08
CA ARG A 190 -6.07 22.44 22.74
C ARG A 190 -6.10 23.27 21.46
N ASN A 191 -5.05 24.06 21.25
CA ASN A 191 -4.94 24.88 20.07
C ASN A 191 -4.53 24.02 18.87
N ILE A 192 -5.06 24.32 17.69
CA ILE A 192 -4.68 23.66 16.43
C ILE A 192 -3.19 23.85 16.15
N GLU A 193 -2.63 25.00 16.55
CA GLU A 193 -1.19 25.26 16.41
C GLU A 193 -0.34 24.28 17.23
N ASP A 194 -0.84 23.74 18.35
CA ASP A 194 -0.10 22.77 19.16
C ASP A 194 0.19 21.49 18.36
N VAL A 195 -0.81 20.98 17.63
CA VAL A 195 -0.67 19.81 16.75
C VAL A 195 0.21 20.13 15.54
N LYS A 196 0.01 21.31 14.93
CA LYS A 196 0.76 21.71 13.74
C LYS A 196 2.26 21.83 13.97
N GLY A 197 2.67 22.23 15.18
CA GLY A 197 4.09 22.26 15.55
C GLY A 197 4.60 20.99 16.19
N LEU A 198 3.78 19.96 16.41
CA LEU A 198 4.20 18.71 17.03
C LEU A 198 4.94 17.79 16.05
N PHE A 199 4.51 17.77 14.79
CA PHE A 199 5.03 16.85 13.78
C PHE A 199 5.90 17.59 12.76
N ALA A 200 7.12 17.10 12.55
CA ALA A 200 7.89 17.46 11.36
C ALA A 200 7.55 16.43 10.28
N LEU A 201 6.53 16.72 9.46
CA LEU A 201 6.04 15.80 8.45
C LEU A 201 6.67 16.10 7.09
N ARG A 202 7.30 15.08 6.48
CA ARG A 202 7.68 15.10 5.06
C ARG A 202 6.96 13.99 4.30
N ILE A 203 6.40 14.33 3.14
CA ILE A 203 5.74 13.39 2.23
C ILE A 203 6.50 13.38 0.91
N ILE A 204 6.84 12.19 0.42
CA ILE A 204 7.32 11.93 -0.92
C ILE A 204 6.19 11.18 -1.65
N SER A 205 5.41 11.90 -2.44
CA SER A 205 4.27 11.34 -3.19
C SER A 205 4.74 10.52 -4.39
N ALA A 206 3.88 9.60 -4.85
CA ALA A 206 4.14 8.81 -6.05
C ALA A 206 4.20 9.70 -7.30
N GLU A 207 5.27 9.60 -8.10
CA GLU A 207 5.36 10.31 -9.38
C GLU A 207 4.64 9.53 -10.48
N ARG A 208 3.64 10.16 -11.10
CA ARG A 208 2.89 9.59 -12.23
C ARG A 208 3.38 10.08 -13.59
N ASN A 209 4.03 11.25 -13.63
CA ASN A 209 4.37 11.97 -14.86
C ASN A 209 5.86 12.37 -14.91
N LEU A 210 6.77 11.41 -14.72
CA LEU A 210 8.19 11.65 -15.02
C LEU A 210 8.38 11.68 -16.55
N GLY A 211 8.19 12.84 -17.18
CA GLY A 211 8.58 13.08 -18.57
C GLY A 211 7.52 13.68 -19.50
N GLU A 212 6.26 13.80 -19.09
CA GLU A 212 5.24 14.54 -19.84
C GLU A 212 5.06 15.92 -19.21
N THR A 213 5.70 16.93 -19.81
CA THR A 213 5.38 18.34 -19.56
C THR A 213 3.92 18.60 -19.95
N GLN A 214 2.99 18.52 -19.00
CA GLN A 214 1.78 19.32 -19.11
C GLN A 214 2.11 20.72 -18.61
N GLU A 215 2.07 21.69 -19.53
CA GLU A 215 2.45 23.10 -19.36
C GLU A 215 1.69 23.88 -18.27
N ASN A 216 0.86 23.24 -17.44
CA ASN A 216 -0.10 23.93 -16.56
C ASN A 216 -0.07 23.52 -15.07
N GLU A 217 0.83 22.64 -14.63
CA GLU A 217 1.05 22.42 -13.19
C GLU A 217 2.50 22.78 -12.82
N HIS A 218 2.65 23.86 -12.05
CA HIS A 218 3.90 24.28 -11.41
C HIS A 218 4.36 23.24 -10.37
N GLN A 219 4.74 22.03 -10.79
CA GLN A 219 5.56 21.16 -9.95
C GLN A 219 7.01 21.60 -10.12
N GLU A 220 7.50 22.39 -9.16
CA GLU A 220 8.91 22.76 -9.06
C GLU A 220 9.78 21.50 -9.22
N ASN A 221 10.77 21.57 -10.12
CA ASN A 221 11.75 20.52 -10.27
C ASN A 221 12.36 20.22 -8.89
N PRO A 222 12.37 18.97 -8.39
CA PRO A 222 12.91 18.65 -7.08
C PRO A 222 14.36 19.10 -6.91
N LEU A 223 15.14 19.10 -8.00
CA LEU A 223 16.48 19.66 -8.04
C LEU A 223 16.47 21.17 -7.84
N ALA A 224 15.52 21.88 -8.45
CA ALA A 224 15.33 23.32 -8.25
C ALA A 224 15.06 23.60 -6.76
N SER A 225 14.13 22.89 -6.12
CA SER A 225 13.85 23.09 -4.68
C SER A 225 15.07 22.83 -3.79
N VAL A 226 15.86 21.80 -4.08
CA VAL A 226 17.07 21.45 -3.33
C VAL A 226 18.20 22.44 -3.59
N LEU A 227 18.39 22.88 -4.84
CA LEU A 227 19.33 23.94 -5.22
C LEU A 227 18.95 25.26 -4.54
N SER A 228 17.68 25.65 -4.58
CA SER A 228 17.15 26.79 -3.83
C SER A 228 17.48 26.69 -2.35
N SER A 229 17.26 25.52 -1.73
CA SER A 229 17.64 25.32 -0.32
C SER A 229 19.15 25.51 -0.13
N LEU A 230 20.00 24.92 -0.98
CA LEU A 230 21.46 24.99 -0.90
C LEU A 230 21.98 26.42 -1.08
N PHE A 231 21.36 27.19 -1.98
CA PHE A 231 21.66 28.60 -2.19
C PHE A 231 21.24 29.45 -1.00
N ASN A 232 20.06 29.20 -0.44
CA ASN A 232 19.54 29.96 0.69
C ASN A 232 20.15 29.52 2.04
N THR A 233 20.87 28.39 2.07
CA THR A 233 21.54 27.89 3.27
C THR A 233 22.77 28.73 3.59
N GLU A 234 22.92 29.11 4.86
CA GLU A 234 24.16 29.68 5.40
C GLU A 234 25.32 28.69 5.21
N LEU A 235 26.44 29.15 4.66
CA LEU A 235 27.62 28.33 4.34
C LEU A 235 28.13 27.50 5.53
N SER A 236 27.86 27.94 6.76
CA SER A 236 28.18 27.29 8.02
C SER A 236 27.44 25.96 8.25
N LYS A 237 26.28 25.75 7.63
CA LYS A 237 25.43 24.56 7.86
C LYS A 237 25.66 23.41 6.86
N ALA A 238 26.51 23.60 5.85
CA ALA A 238 26.84 22.57 4.86
C ALA A 238 28.03 21.69 5.31
N LYS A 239 28.06 20.41 4.88
CA LYS A 239 29.22 19.51 5.10
C LYS A 239 30.50 20.18 4.58
N MET A 240 31.59 20.12 5.35
CA MET A 240 32.87 20.80 5.05
C MET A 240 33.40 20.53 3.64
N GLU A 241 33.19 19.33 3.11
CA GLU A 241 33.64 18.90 1.78
C GLU A 241 32.95 19.66 0.63
N ILE A 242 31.70 20.12 0.81
CA ILE A 242 30.87 20.73 -0.24
C ILE A 242 30.88 22.27 -0.16
N GLN A 243 31.29 22.83 0.99
CA GLN A 243 31.39 24.29 1.19
C GLN A 243 32.21 25.04 0.12
N PRO A 244 33.38 24.53 -0.36
CA PRO A 244 34.16 25.21 -1.40
C PRO A 244 33.39 25.34 -2.71
N ALA A 245 32.65 24.30 -3.10
CA ALA A 245 31.84 24.29 -4.31
C ALA A 245 30.67 25.27 -4.23
N ILE A 246 29.96 25.31 -3.10
CA ILE A 246 28.85 26.26 -2.85
C ILE A 246 29.36 27.70 -2.90
N ARG A 247 30.51 27.99 -2.27
CA ARG A 247 31.12 29.32 -2.30
C ARG A 247 31.54 29.73 -3.71
N GLY A 248 32.14 28.81 -4.47
CA GLY A 248 32.52 29.03 -5.86
C GLY A 248 31.31 29.37 -6.73
N LEU A 249 30.24 28.59 -6.61
CA LEU A 249 28.99 28.78 -7.35
C LEU A 249 28.32 30.13 -7.02
N LYS A 250 28.17 30.46 -5.73
CA LYS A 250 27.63 31.77 -5.29
C LYS A 250 28.45 32.93 -5.84
N LYS A 251 29.78 32.82 -5.83
CA LYS A 251 30.67 33.85 -6.37
C LYS A 251 30.44 34.05 -7.86
N VAL A 252 30.49 32.99 -8.66
CA VAL A 252 30.29 33.06 -10.12
C VAL A 252 28.95 33.71 -10.45
N ILE A 253 27.86 33.24 -9.84
CA ILE A 253 26.52 33.77 -10.10
C ILE A 253 26.42 35.24 -9.72
N SER A 254 26.95 35.63 -8.56
CA SER A 254 26.95 37.03 -8.14
C SER A 254 27.71 37.92 -9.12
N THR A 255 28.90 37.51 -9.56
CA THR A 255 29.71 38.26 -10.52
C THR A 255 29.02 38.37 -11.88
N THR A 256 28.50 37.26 -12.40
CA THR A 256 27.76 37.23 -13.66
C THR A 256 26.48 38.07 -13.60
N LYS A 257 25.79 38.09 -12.46
CA LYS A 257 24.60 38.94 -12.23
C LYS A 257 24.97 40.41 -12.36
N TYR A 258 26.02 40.86 -11.68
CA TYR A 258 26.48 42.24 -11.79
C TYR A 258 26.92 42.59 -13.22
N ASP A 259 27.71 41.73 -13.86
CA ASP A 259 28.21 41.98 -15.22
C ASP A 259 27.08 42.04 -16.26
N LEU A 260 26.06 41.16 -16.17
CA LEU A 260 24.91 41.18 -17.06
C LEU A 260 24.00 42.38 -16.81
N GLN A 261 23.72 42.71 -15.54
CA GLN A 261 22.91 43.88 -15.20
C GLN A 261 23.56 45.17 -15.69
N ASP A 262 24.88 45.30 -15.53
CA ASP A 262 25.60 46.48 -16.01
C ASP A 262 25.54 46.58 -17.54
N ASN A 263 25.82 45.48 -18.25
CA ASN A 263 25.75 45.44 -19.71
C ASN A 263 24.35 45.76 -20.24
N ILE A 264 23.30 45.17 -19.68
CA ILE A 264 21.92 45.42 -20.11
C ILE A 264 21.51 46.86 -19.79
N SER A 265 21.87 47.37 -18.61
CA SER A 265 21.58 48.76 -18.24
C SER A 265 22.28 49.74 -19.18
N ASN A 266 23.51 49.47 -19.59
CA ASN A 266 24.24 50.31 -20.56
C ASN A 266 23.53 50.32 -21.92
N HIS A 267 23.18 49.16 -22.48
CA HIS A 267 22.46 49.09 -23.76
C HIS A 267 21.06 49.71 -23.68
N MET A 268 20.35 49.51 -22.57
CA MET A 268 19.03 50.14 -22.36
C MET A 268 19.14 51.66 -22.20
N ASN A 269 20.21 52.16 -21.56
CA ASN A 269 20.45 53.60 -21.48
C ASN A 269 20.75 54.17 -22.87
N ASP A 270 21.52 53.48 -23.72
CA ASP A 270 21.72 53.91 -25.12
C ASP A 270 20.38 53.99 -25.88
N ILE A 271 19.48 53.02 -25.67
CA ILE A 271 18.13 53.02 -26.24
C ILE A 271 17.31 54.21 -25.69
N VAL A 272 17.30 54.41 -24.37
CA VAL A 272 16.58 55.53 -23.73
C VAL A 272 17.12 56.88 -24.23
N GLU A 273 18.44 57.04 -24.34
CA GLU A 273 19.07 58.25 -24.87
C GLU A 273 18.70 58.50 -26.33
N SER A 274 18.59 57.45 -27.15
CA SER A 274 18.12 57.58 -28.54
C SER A 274 16.65 58.03 -28.64
N MET A 275 15.82 57.69 -27.65
CA MET A 275 14.41 58.07 -27.59
C MET A 275 14.18 59.49 -27.05
N LEU A 276 15.16 60.09 -26.34
CA LEU A 276 15.09 61.47 -25.84
C LEU A 276 15.00 62.53 -26.95
N GLN A 277 15.23 62.15 -28.22
CA GLN A 277 15.00 63.03 -29.38
C GLN A 277 13.51 63.32 -29.65
N PHE A 278 12.58 62.56 -29.06
CA PHE A 278 11.14 62.81 -29.13
C PHE A 278 10.66 63.65 -27.92
N GLY A 279 10.95 64.95 -27.95
CA GLY A 279 10.13 66.01 -27.35
C GLY A 279 9.74 65.91 -25.87
N TYR A 280 10.70 65.87 -24.94
CA TYR A 280 10.44 66.19 -23.52
C TYR A 280 11.02 67.57 -23.14
N PRO A 281 10.20 68.55 -22.72
CA PRO A 281 10.68 69.86 -22.30
C PRO A 281 11.23 69.82 -20.85
N SER A 282 12.28 70.61 -20.65
CA SER A 282 13.03 70.89 -19.42
C SER A 282 12.19 71.39 -18.25
N GLY A 283 12.54 71.05 -16.99
CA GLY A 283 11.94 71.74 -15.83
C GLY A 283 12.38 71.32 -14.42
N GLU A 284 12.50 70.02 -14.12
CA GLU A 284 12.88 69.52 -12.77
C GLU A 284 13.79 68.28 -12.89
N ASP A 285 14.87 68.26 -12.10
CA ASP A 285 16.02 67.36 -12.20
C ASP A 285 15.71 65.88 -11.90
N LEU A 286 15.26 65.11 -12.89
CA LEU A 286 15.29 63.64 -12.84
C LEU A 286 15.75 63.06 -14.19
N LYS A 287 16.92 62.44 -14.21
CA LYS A 287 17.43 61.68 -15.37
C LYS A 287 16.72 60.33 -15.45
N LEU A 288 16.08 60.04 -16.59
CA LEU A 288 15.57 58.70 -16.90
C LEU A 288 16.76 57.74 -17.02
N LYS A 289 16.82 56.73 -16.14
CA LYS A 289 17.79 55.65 -16.18
C LYS A 289 17.03 54.33 -16.21
N ALA A 290 17.35 53.46 -17.15
CA ALA A 290 16.83 52.10 -17.13
C ALA A 290 17.48 51.34 -15.97
N ASN A 291 16.66 50.78 -15.08
CA ASN A 291 17.12 49.88 -14.03
C ASN A 291 16.59 48.49 -14.34
N THR A 292 17.49 47.52 -14.55
CA THR A 292 17.11 46.14 -14.87
C THR A 292 17.42 45.25 -13.67
N ASP A 293 16.36 44.79 -12.99
CA ASP A 293 16.51 43.77 -11.96
C ASP A 293 16.36 42.38 -12.60
N LEU A 294 17.43 41.57 -12.54
CA LEU A 294 17.48 40.26 -13.18
C LEU A 294 17.47 39.15 -12.12
N ASP A 295 16.47 38.28 -12.20
CA ASP A 295 16.34 37.09 -11.37
C ASP A 295 17.05 35.88 -12.01
N ILE A 296 18.38 36.00 -12.12
CA ILE A 296 19.25 34.94 -12.68
C ILE A 296 19.27 33.72 -11.76
N GLU A 297 19.10 33.93 -10.46
CA GLU A 297 19.10 32.88 -9.44
C GLU A 297 17.99 31.88 -9.71
N ASN A 298 16.73 32.34 -9.81
CA ASN A 298 15.60 31.46 -10.12
C ASN A 298 15.72 30.83 -11.51
N SER A 299 16.33 31.51 -12.48
CA SER A 299 16.53 30.97 -13.84
C SER A 299 17.53 29.81 -13.90
N ILE A 300 18.63 29.88 -13.14
CA ILE A 300 19.63 28.79 -13.04
C ILE A 300 19.04 27.61 -12.26
N ILE A 301 18.33 27.92 -11.17
CA ILE A 301 17.65 26.95 -10.32
C ILE A 301 16.61 26.16 -11.12
N SER A 302 15.78 26.83 -11.92
CA SER A 302 14.78 26.19 -12.77
C SER A 302 15.38 25.48 -13.99
N GLY A 303 16.53 25.95 -14.49
CA GLY A 303 17.17 25.44 -15.71
C GLY A 303 18.18 24.29 -15.51
N THR A 304 18.46 23.87 -14.26
CA THR A 304 19.42 22.78 -14.01
C THR A 304 18.76 21.41 -14.17
N GLU A 305 19.24 20.63 -15.14
CA GLU A 305 18.78 19.26 -15.41
C GLU A 305 19.89 18.21 -15.21
N LEU A 306 19.50 16.98 -14.88
CA LEU A 306 20.40 15.82 -14.83
C LEU A 306 20.49 15.16 -16.22
N THR A 307 21.66 15.24 -16.85
CA THR A 307 21.97 14.61 -18.15
C THR A 307 22.97 13.47 -18.00
N TYR A 308 22.82 12.36 -18.74
CA TYR A 308 23.90 11.37 -18.87
C TYR A 308 24.93 11.87 -19.86
N VAL A 309 26.20 11.80 -19.49
CA VAL A 309 27.32 12.06 -20.38
C VAL A 309 27.88 10.72 -20.86
N SER A 310 28.25 10.62 -22.14
CA SER A 310 28.94 9.44 -22.68
C SER A 310 30.22 9.13 -21.90
N HIS A 311 30.71 7.89 -21.94
CA HIS A 311 31.95 7.51 -21.23
C HIS A 311 33.16 8.38 -21.61
N ASP A 312 33.14 8.97 -22.81
CA ASP A 312 34.19 9.86 -23.31
C ASP A 312 33.96 11.34 -22.92
N ASN A 313 32.88 11.65 -22.19
CA ASN A 313 32.42 12.98 -21.79
C ASN A 313 32.14 13.97 -22.95
N LEU A 314 31.98 13.48 -24.18
CA LEU A 314 31.85 14.32 -25.38
C LEU A 314 30.41 14.69 -25.73
N GLU A 315 29.45 13.84 -25.38
CA GLU A 315 28.03 14.05 -25.69
C GLU A 315 27.17 13.79 -24.46
N ALA A 316 26.14 14.61 -24.26
CA ALA A 316 25.18 14.47 -23.19
C ALA A 316 23.79 14.23 -23.76
N LEU A 317 23.09 13.22 -23.25
CA LEU A 317 21.70 12.99 -23.59
C LEU A 317 20.79 13.82 -22.66
N PRO A 318 19.71 14.43 -23.20
CA PRO A 318 18.72 15.13 -22.39
C PRO A 318 18.17 14.23 -21.28
N GLY A 319 17.83 14.82 -20.13
CA GLY A 319 17.37 14.08 -18.94
C GLY A 319 16.06 13.30 -19.14
N THR A 320 15.36 13.54 -20.24
CA THR A 320 14.18 12.79 -20.72
C THR A 320 14.52 11.38 -21.19
N HIS A 321 15.78 11.10 -21.54
CA HIS A 321 16.27 9.76 -21.91
C HIS A 321 16.87 8.98 -20.74
N ASN A 322 16.79 9.50 -19.51
CA ASN A 322 17.29 8.84 -18.31
C ASN A 322 16.44 7.60 -17.95
N GLY A 323 17.09 6.58 -17.40
CA GLY A 323 16.39 5.51 -16.69
C GLY A 323 15.61 6.09 -15.51
N LEU A 324 14.29 6.19 -15.66
CA LEU A 324 13.34 6.84 -14.75
C LEU A 324 13.54 6.44 -13.27
N GLY A 325 13.95 5.20 -13.00
CA GLY A 325 14.20 4.70 -11.65
C GLY A 325 15.42 5.30 -10.93
N TYR A 326 16.52 5.57 -11.63
CA TYR A 326 17.71 6.15 -11.01
C TYR A 326 17.49 7.64 -10.69
N LYS A 327 16.75 8.34 -11.56
CA LYS A 327 16.27 9.70 -11.30
C LYS A 327 15.39 9.75 -10.04
N ASN A 328 14.46 8.80 -9.88
CA ASN A 328 13.62 8.72 -8.69
C ASN A 328 14.45 8.49 -7.41
N LEU A 329 15.45 7.60 -7.45
CA LEU A 329 16.36 7.41 -6.31
C LEU A 329 17.13 8.67 -5.96
N ILE A 330 17.76 9.34 -6.94
CA ILE A 330 18.48 10.60 -6.69
C ILE A 330 17.54 11.64 -6.08
N LYS A 331 16.33 11.79 -6.65
CA LYS A 331 15.30 12.71 -6.15
C LYS A 331 14.97 12.41 -4.68
N ILE A 332 14.65 11.16 -4.35
CA ILE A 332 14.34 10.74 -2.98
C ILE A 332 15.50 11.11 -2.06
N SER A 333 16.74 10.74 -2.43
CA SER A 333 17.92 11.04 -1.61
C SER A 333 18.12 12.54 -1.39
N LEU A 334 17.91 13.38 -2.40
CA LEU A 334 18.00 14.83 -2.25
C LEU A 334 16.91 15.42 -1.35
N ILE A 335 15.66 14.97 -1.51
CA ILE A 335 14.55 15.36 -0.63
C ILE A 335 14.84 14.95 0.82
N LEU A 336 15.41 13.77 1.03
CA LEU A 336 15.80 13.31 2.36
C LEU A 336 16.91 14.16 2.96
N GLN A 337 17.90 14.60 2.16
CA GLN A 337 18.93 15.52 2.66
C GLN A 337 18.36 16.87 3.09
N ASP A 338 17.49 17.45 2.28
CA ASP A 338 16.79 18.70 2.62
C ASP A 338 15.98 18.55 3.91
N TYR A 339 15.22 17.45 4.00
CA TYR A 339 14.42 17.15 5.19
C TYR A 339 15.28 16.98 6.44
N ILE A 340 16.35 16.18 6.39
CA ILE A 340 17.29 16.00 7.52
C ILE A 340 17.87 17.35 7.98
N ARG A 341 18.23 18.23 7.04
CA ARG A 341 18.73 19.57 7.39
C ARG A 341 17.67 20.42 8.10
N SER A 342 16.40 20.29 7.70
CA SER A 342 15.31 21.02 8.35
C SER A 342 15.10 20.58 9.81
N LEU A 343 15.32 19.30 10.11
CA LEU A 343 15.18 18.72 11.46
C LEU A 343 16.22 19.27 12.45
N ASN A 344 17.45 19.50 11.99
CA ASN A 344 18.52 20.05 12.83
C ASN A 344 18.24 21.47 13.37
N ASN A 345 17.18 22.14 12.91
CA ASN A 345 16.79 23.45 13.43
C ASN A 345 15.66 23.38 14.49
N ASP A 346 15.02 22.22 14.70
CA ASP A 346 13.87 22.09 15.60
C ASP A 346 13.77 20.66 16.20
N GLU A 347 14.57 20.41 17.25
CA GLU A 347 14.73 19.07 17.88
C GLU A 347 13.49 18.59 18.63
N THR A 348 12.50 19.47 18.86
CA THR A 348 11.33 19.15 19.71
C THR A 348 10.16 18.53 18.96
N ARG A 349 10.24 18.44 17.61
CA ARG A 349 9.19 17.86 16.77
C ARG A 349 9.42 16.38 16.53
N ILE A 350 8.33 15.62 16.41
CA ILE A 350 8.38 14.20 16.04
C ILE A 350 8.64 14.10 14.52
N PRO A 351 9.79 13.57 14.07
CA PRO A 351 10.11 13.49 12.65
C PRO A 351 9.39 12.32 11.99
N ILE A 352 8.59 12.61 10.96
CA ILE A 352 7.78 11.61 10.25
C ILE A 352 8.02 11.74 8.75
N LEU A 353 8.37 10.62 8.13
CA LEU A 353 8.61 10.52 6.70
C LEU A 353 7.61 9.56 6.07
N PHE A 354 6.74 10.06 5.20
CA PHE A 354 5.89 9.24 4.35
C PHE A 354 6.49 9.12 2.94
N ILE A 355 6.55 7.89 2.44
CA ILE A 355 6.95 7.60 1.06
C ILE A 355 5.85 6.80 0.39
N GLU A 356 5.26 7.36 -0.66
CA GLU A 356 4.20 6.74 -1.43
C GLU A 356 4.76 6.06 -2.68
N GLU A 357 4.51 4.75 -2.82
CA GLU A 357 4.84 3.93 -4.00
C GLU A 357 6.26 4.19 -4.56
N PRO A 358 7.33 4.03 -3.74
CA PRO A 358 8.69 4.30 -4.20
C PRO A 358 9.11 3.42 -5.37
N GLU A 359 8.47 2.26 -5.56
CA GLU A 359 8.74 1.36 -6.67
C GLU A 359 8.45 1.94 -8.06
N ALA A 360 7.71 3.06 -8.15
CA ALA A 360 7.38 3.69 -9.43
C ALA A 360 8.66 3.93 -10.24
N HIS A 361 8.66 3.37 -11.46
CA HIS A 361 9.79 3.41 -12.39
C HIS A 361 11.12 2.79 -11.93
N MET A 362 11.18 2.15 -10.75
CA MET A 362 12.36 1.46 -10.26
C MET A 362 12.48 0.04 -10.82
N HIS A 363 13.70 -0.40 -11.11
CA HIS A 363 13.97 -1.80 -11.48
C HIS A 363 13.67 -2.74 -10.29
N PRO A 364 13.06 -3.93 -10.48
CA PRO A 364 12.71 -4.86 -9.41
C PRO A 364 13.86 -5.18 -8.42
N GLN A 365 15.09 -5.34 -8.92
CA GLN A 365 16.27 -5.57 -8.08
C GLN A 365 16.53 -4.40 -7.12
N LEU A 366 16.32 -3.16 -7.56
CA LEU A 366 16.47 -1.96 -6.72
C LEU A 366 15.35 -1.87 -5.69
N GLN A 367 14.14 -2.28 -6.04
CA GLN A 367 12.99 -2.32 -5.12
C GLN A 367 13.30 -3.21 -3.91
N THR A 368 13.89 -4.39 -4.15
CA THR A 368 14.24 -5.37 -3.10
C THR A 368 15.25 -4.80 -2.09
N THR A 369 16.15 -3.91 -2.51
CA THR A 369 17.19 -3.32 -1.66
C THR A 369 16.85 -1.91 -1.15
N PHE A 370 15.75 -1.32 -1.61
CA PHE A 370 15.41 0.08 -1.35
C PHE A 370 15.22 0.38 0.13
N ILE A 371 14.51 -0.48 0.86
CA ILE A 371 14.25 -0.26 2.30
C ILE A 371 15.55 -0.29 3.10
N SER A 372 16.45 -1.24 2.80
CA SER A 372 17.77 -1.31 3.41
C SER A 372 18.67 -0.12 3.03
N TYR A 373 18.58 0.36 1.79
CA TYR A 373 19.25 1.59 1.36
C TYR A 373 18.78 2.79 2.17
N LEU A 374 17.45 2.96 2.29
CA LEU A 374 16.84 4.04 3.06
C LEU A 374 17.23 3.96 4.54
N GLU A 375 17.29 2.75 5.09
CA GLU A 375 17.78 2.51 6.46
C GLU A 375 19.18 3.04 6.70
N ASN A 376 20.12 2.63 5.85
CA ASN A 376 21.51 3.03 5.98
C ASN A 376 21.64 4.53 5.73
N PHE A 377 20.96 5.06 4.71
CA PHE A 377 20.99 6.47 4.39
C PHE A 377 20.55 7.37 5.56
N LEU A 378 19.46 7.02 6.25
CA LEU A 378 18.98 7.78 7.40
C LEU A 378 19.94 7.65 8.59
N LYS A 379 20.42 6.44 8.90
CA LYS A 379 21.38 6.20 10.00
C LYS A 379 22.70 6.95 9.81
N ASP A 380 23.20 7.03 8.57
CA ASP A 380 24.50 7.65 8.28
C ASP A 380 24.45 9.18 8.27
N ASN A 381 23.26 9.78 8.10
CA ASN A 381 23.12 11.22 7.88
C ASN A 381 22.39 11.97 9.00
N THR A 382 21.76 11.28 9.96
CA THR A 382 21.12 11.93 11.11
C THR A 382 21.18 11.07 12.37
N SER A 383 21.33 11.74 13.52
CA SER A 383 21.14 11.16 14.85
C SER A 383 19.67 11.09 15.26
N HIS A 384 18.79 11.84 14.57
CA HIS A 384 17.35 11.86 14.87
C HIS A 384 16.69 10.55 14.44
N SER A 385 15.89 9.95 15.32
CA SER A 385 15.05 8.80 14.98
C SER A 385 13.86 9.27 14.13
N ILE A 386 13.91 9.03 12.82
CA ILE A 386 12.84 9.37 11.89
C ILE A 386 11.90 8.19 11.72
N GLN A 387 10.63 8.37 12.10
CA GLN A 387 9.61 7.36 11.88
C GLN A 387 9.20 7.37 10.39
N THR A 388 9.51 6.28 9.68
CA THR A 388 9.28 6.18 8.24
C THR A 388 8.10 5.26 7.95
N ILE A 389 7.16 5.74 7.15
CA ILE A 389 5.99 5.00 6.70
C ILE A 389 6.05 4.91 5.17
N VAL A 390 6.22 3.71 4.66
CA VAL A 390 6.27 3.46 3.21
C VAL A 390 5.00 2.75 2.79
N THR A 391 4.38 3.19 1.70
CA THR A 391 3.28 2.45 1.07
C THR A 391 3.80 1.79 -0.19
N THR A 392 3.41 0.53 -0.44
CA THR A 392 3.86 -0.19 -1.64
C THR A 392 2.79 -1.13 -2.19
N HIS A 393 2.89 -1.33 -3.50
CA HIS A 393 2.23 -2.31 -4.33
C HIS A 393 3.17 -3.36 -4.92
N SER A 394 4.46 -3.26 -4.61
CA SER A 394 5.48 -4.19 -5.08
C SER A 394 5.65 -5.36 -4.10
N SER A 395 5.53 -6.59 -4.61
CA SER A 395 5.92 -7.81 -3.88
C SER A 395 7.42 -7.84 -3.59
N HIS A 396 8.26 -7.25 -4.45
CA HIS A 396 9.70 -7.14 -4.17
C HIS A 396 10.01 -6.31 -2.93
N ILE A 397 9.28 -5.20 -2.70
CA ILE A 397 9.44 -4.40 -1.47
C ILE A 397 8.79 -5.12 -0.28
N ALA A 398 7.54 -5.56 -0.43
CA ALA A 398 6.78 -6.16 0.66
C ALA A 398 7.43 -7.42 1.23
N ASN A 399 8.03 -8.25 0.37
CA ASN A 399 8.59 -9.53 0.77
C ASN A 399 10.01 -9.40 1.38
N ALA A 400 10.71 -8.29 1.10
CA ALA A 400 12.02 -8.01 1.66
C ALA A 400 11.96 -7.48 3.11
N VAL A 401 10.78 -7.04 3.57
CA VAL A 401 10.59 -6.38 4.87
C VAL A 401 10.12 -7.38 5.94
N PRO A 402 10.64 -7.30 7.18
CA PRO A 402 10.19 -8.14 8.28
C PRO A 402 8.71 -7.95 8.63
N PHE A 403 8.04 -9.02 9.02
CA PHE A 403 6.60 -9.01 9.34
C PHE A 403 6.24 -7.99 10.42
N GLU A 404 7.14 -7.72 11.36
CA GLU A 404 6.93 -6.73 12.43
C GLU A 404 6.67 -5.31 11.90
N GLN A 405 7.22 -5.01 10.73
CA GLN A 405 7.11 -3.72 10.08
C GLN A 405 5.92 -3.67 9.12
N VAL A 406 5.30 -4.80 8.78
CA VAL A 406 4.22 -4.86 7.76
C VAL A 406 2.85 -4.61 8.40
N ARG A 407 2.07 -3.75 7.77
CA ARG A 407 0.64 -3.52 8.03
C ARG A 407 -0.14 -3.82 6.76
N TYR A 408 -0.98 -4.84 6.82
CA TYR A 408 -1.72 -5.34 5.67
C TYR A 408 -3.11 -4.71 5.60
N PHE A 409 -3.37 -3.98 4.51
CA PHE A 409 -4.62 -3.30 4.24
C PHE A 409 -5.50 -4.13 3.31
N ARG A 410 -6.66 -4.55 3.82
CA ARG A 410 -7.68 -5.29 3.07
C ARG A 410 -8.99 -4.52 3.01
N LYS A 411 -9.55 -4.44 1.80
CA LYS A 411 -10.87 -3.85 1.56
C LYS A 411 -11.96 -4.89 1.85
N HIS A 412 -12.95 -4.50 2.64
CA HIS A 412 -14.24 -5.17 2.77
C HIS A 412 -15.33 -4.31 2.11
N LEU A 413 -16.54 -4.86 1.95
CA LEU A 413 -17.66 -4.21 1.25
C LEU A 413 -17.81 -2.70 1.54
N ASN A 414 -17.76 -2.32 2.83
CA ASN A 414 -18.00 -0.94 3.27
C ASN A 414 -16.94 -0.41 4.26
N ASN A 415 -15.82 -1.10 4.46
CA ASN A 415 -14.75 -0.65 5.37
C ASN A 415 -13.40 -1.23 4.95
N ILE A 416 -12.33 -0.60 5.38
CA ILE A 416 -10.97 -1.10 5.27
C ILE A 416 -10.52 -1.60 6.64
N LYS A 417 -10.00 -2.83 6.65
CA LYS A 417 -9.30 -3.37 7.82
C LYS A 417 -7.79 -3.29 7.58
N CYS A 418 -7.08 -2.78 8.57
CA CYS A 418 -5.64 -2.87 8.65
C CYS A 418 -5.31 -3.99 9.65
N LYS A 419 -4.54 -4.99 9.21
CA LYS A 419 -4.06 -6.08 10.06
C LYS A 419 -2.58 -5.88 10.35
N ASN A 420 -2.20 -6.03 11.60
CA ASN A 420 -0.80 -5.97 11.99
C ASN A 420 -0.21 -7.38 11.94
N LEU A 421 0.84 -7.60 11.14
CA LEU A 421 1.46 -8.93 11.04
C LEU A 421 2.18 -9.36 12.31
N VAL A 422 2.40 -8.44 13.27
CA VAL A 422 2.80 -8.81 14.65
C VAL A 422 1.70 -9.61 15.34
N ASP A 423 0.42 -9.35 15.09
CA ASP A 423 -0.69 -10.08 15.72
C ASP A 423 -0.70 -11.54 15.25
N PHE A 424 -0.28 -11.79 14.00
CA PHE A 424 0.00 -13.15 13.51
C PHE A 424 1.16 -13.82 14.26
N LYS A 425 2.00 -13.09 14.99
CA LYS A 425 2.97 -13.68 15.92
C LYS A 425 2.36 -14.07 17.27
N GLN A 426 1.22 -13.50 17.65
CA GLN A 426 0.70 -13.51 19.03
C GLN A 426 -0.54 -14.39 19.29
N ASP A 427 -1.19 -15.03 18.31
CA ASP A 427 -2.38 -15.87 18.61
C ASP A 427 -2.06 -17.03 19.58
N GLU A 428 -2.58 -16.99 20.80
CA GLU A 428 -2.27 -17.89 21.91
C GLU A 428 -2.68 -19.37 21.71
N ALA A 429 -3.33 -19.72 20.59
CA ALA A 429 -3.93 -21.04 20.36
C ALA A 429 -2.94 -22.17 20.04
N ILE A 430 -1.64 -21.90 19.88
CA ILE A 430 -0.63 -22.92 19.54
C ILE A 430 0.30 -23.14 20.73
N SER A 431 0.18 -24.30 21.36
CA SER A 431 0.85 -24.73 22.61
C SER A 431 2.38 -24.91 22.53
N ASN A 432 3.07 -24.34 21.53
CA ASN A 432 4.53 -24.41 21.35
C ASN A 432 5.04 -23.16 20.63
N GLU A 433 5.53 -22.15 21.37
CA GLU A 433 6.08 -20.92 20.80
C GLU A 433 7.23 -21.16 19.81
N ASP A 434 8.12 -22.12 20.09
CA ASP A 434 9.30 -22.38 19.27
C ASP A 434 8.93 -22.83 17.85
N LYS A 435 7.95 -23.73 17.72
CA LYS A 435 7.47 -24.20 16.41
C LYS A 435 6.79 -23.08 15.62
N ARG A 436 6.15 -22.13 16.30
CA ARG A 436 5.52 -20.97 15.65
C ARG A 436 6.58 -20.02 15.11
N ARG A 437 7.61 -19.71 15.89
CA ARG A 437 8.73 -18.87 15.45
C ARG A 437 9.43 -19.47 14.23
N GLU A 438 9.67 -20.78 14.25
CA GLU A 438 10.20 -21.51 13.09
C GLU A 438 9.29 -21.38 11.87
N ASN A 439 7.96 -21.48 12.04
CA ASN A 439 7.02 -21.34 10.94
C ASN A 439 7.00 -19.92 10.35
N ILE A 440 7.06 -18.89 11.19
CA ILE A 440 7.10 -17.49 10.74
C ILE A 440 8.40 -17.22 9.97
N ASP A 441 9.55 -17.67 10.48
CA ASP A 441 10.84 -17.54 9.80
C ASP A 441 10.84 -18.27 8.44
N PHE A 442 10.26 -19.47 8.40
CA PHE A 442 10.04 -20.21 7.15
C PHE A 442 9.19 -19.41 6.16
N LEU A 443 8.03 -18.89 6.58
CA LEU A 443 7.13 -18.12 5.72
C LEU A 443 7.81 -16.86 5.19
N GLN A 444 8.49 -16.12 6.06
CA GLN A 444 9.18 -14.88 5.68
C GLN A 444 10.28 -15.15 4.66
N LYS A 445 11.12 -16.16 4.88
CA LYS A 445 12.16 -16.57 3.93
C LYS A 445 11.57 -17.06 2.61
N TYR A 446 10.53 -17.88 2.67
CA TYR A 446 9.90 -18.44 1.48
C TYR A 446 9.25 -17.34 0.63
N ILE A 447 8.47 -16.44 1.24
CA ILE A 447 7.79 -15.33 0.55
C ILE A 447 8.80 -14.38 -0.09
N ASN A 448 9.92 -14.10 0.60
CA ASN A 448 11.03 -13.32 0.07
C ASN A 448 11.68 -13.97 -1.16
N LEU A 449 12.06 -15.24 -1.06
CA LEU A 449 12.78 -15.95 -2.13
C LEU A 449 11.88 -16.30 -3.34
N SER A 450 10.60 -16.58 -3.12
CA SER A 450 9.66 -16.93 -4.19
C SER A 450 9.04 -15.71 -4.89
N HIS A 451 9.24 -14.50 -4.35
CA HIS A 451 8.59 -13.27 -4.80
C HIS A 451 7.07 -13.43 -5.00
N CYS A 452 6.41 -14.13 -4.08
CA CYS A 452 4.98 -14.41 -4.25
C CYS A 452 4.12 -13.15 -4.01
N ASP A 453 3.04 -13.05 -4.79
CA ASP A 453 2.11 -11.90 -4.75
C ASP A 453 0.98 -12.08 -3.73
N LEU A 454 1.22 -12.81 -2.63
CA LEU A 454 0.21 -13.15 -1.63
C LEU A 454 -0.49 -11.90 -1.07
N TYR A 455 0.26 -10.83 -0.81
CA TYR A 455 -0.31 -9.58 -0.29
C TYR A 455 -1.21 -8.83 -1.29
N PHE A 456 -1.15 -9.16 -2.57
CA PHE A 456 -1.86 -8.43 -3.63
C PHE A 456 -2.90 -9.25 -4.36
N CYS A 457 -2.91 -10.57 -4.16
CA CYS A 457 -3.88 -11.48 -4.75
C CYS A 457 -5.24 -11.41 -4.03
N ASP A 458 -6.30 -11.67 -4.81
CA ASP A 458 -7.64 -11.97 -4.34
C ASP A 458 -7.78 -13.44 -3.93
N LYS A 459 -7.04 -14.32 -4.61
CA LYS A 459 -7.15 -15.77 -4.50
C LYS A 459 -5.77 -16.41 -4.60
N ALA A 460 -5.55 -17.48 -3.86
CA ALA A 460 -4.30 -18.25 -3.91
C ALA A 460 -4.56 -19.68 -4.40
N ILE A 461 -3.62 -20.21 -5.16
CA ILE A 461 -3.59 -21.62 -5.57
C ILE A 461 -2.23 -22.19 -5.13
N LEU A 462 -2.26 -23.10 -4.18
CA LEU A 462 -1.07 -23.81 -3.71
C LEU A 462 -0.99 -25.12 -4.48
N VAL A 463 0.14 -25.34 -5.14
CA VAL A 463 0.41 -26.55 -5.92
C VAL A 463 1.65 -27.25 -5.39
N GLU A 464 1.74 -28.55 -5.68
CA GLU A 464 2.83 -29.38 -5.23
C GLU A 464 4.12 -29.18 -6.04
N GLY A 465 4.04 -29.07 -7.37
CA GLY A 465 5.22 -28.99 -8.24
C GLY A 465 5.10 -28.03 -9.42
N ALA A 466 6.17 -28.01 -10.21
CA ALA A 466 6.32 -27.14 -11.37
C ALA A 466 5.34 -27.48 -12.51
N SER A 467 4.97 -28.76 -12.69
CA SER A 467 4.02 -29.20 -13.72
C SER A 467 2.65 -28.56 -13.52
N GLU A 468 2.14 -28.63 -12.29
CA GLU A 468 0.87 -28.03 -11.89
C GLU A 468 0.95 -26.52 -12.06
N ARG A 469 2.04 -25.89 -11.60
CA ARG A 469 2.24 -24.44 -11.74
C ARG A 469 2.13 -23.97 -13.18
N LEU A 470 2.63 -24.76 -14.15
CA LEU A 470 2.56 -24.45 -15.57
C LEU A 470 1.16 -24.70 -16.16
N LEU A 471 0.51 -25.81 -15.81
CA LEU A 471 -0.75 -26.20 -16.44
C LEU A 471 -1.99 -25.54 -15.83
N ILE A 472 -1.98 -25.15 -14.56
CA ILE A 472 -3.17 -24.60 -13.89
C ILE A 472 -3.68 -23.33 -14.58
N ALA A 473 -2.79 -22.46 -15.06
CA ALA A 473 -3.21 -21.26 -15.80
C ALA A 473 -3.96 -21.60 -17.10
N ASP A 474 -3.50 -22.62 -17.83
CA ASP A 474 -4.18 -23.11 -19.04
C ASP A 474 -5.51 -23.81 -18.71
N MET A 475 -5.54 -24.62 -17.64
CA MET A 475 -6.76 -25.26 -17.15
C MET A 475 -7.83 -24.23 -16.75
N ILE A 476 -7.45 -23.11 -16.12
CA ILE A 476 -8.37 -22.00 -15.81
C ILE A 476 -9.01 -21.43 -17.09
N ASN A 477 -8.21 -21.19 -18.14
CA ASN A 477 -8.71 -20.67 -19.41
C ASN A 477 -9.66 -21.66 -20.10
N LYS A 478 -9.35 -22.96 -20.06
CA LYS A 478 -10.21 -24.02 -20.60
C LYS A 478 -11.54 -24.14 -19.85
N CYS A 479 -11.52 -24.07 -18.51
CA CYS A 479 -12.75 -24.04 -17.71
C CYS A 479 -13.64 -22.84 -18.07
N TYR A 480 -13.03 -21.67 -18.31
CA TYR A 480 -13.75 -20.50 -18.79
C TYR A 480 -14.37 -20.70 -20.17
N GLN A 481 -13.63 -21.25 -21.13
CA GLN A 481 -14.12 -21.55 -22.48
C GLN A 481 -15.27 -22.58 -22.48
N LYS A 482 -15.23 -23.56 -21.57
CA LYS A 482 -16.31 -24.53 -21.36
C LYS A 482 -17.53 -23.95 -20.64
N GLY A 483 -17.47 -22.70 -20.16
CA GLY A 483 -18.56 -22.06 -19.43
C GLY A 483 -18.82 -22.64 -18.04
N LEU A 484 -17.80 -23.25 -17.42
CA LEU A 484 -17.91 -23.92 -16.11
C LEU A 484 -17.89 -22.93 -14.93
N PHE A 485 -17.36 -21.72 -15.16
CA PHE A 485 -17.41 -20.67 -14.14
C PHE A 485 -18.81 -20.07 -14.05
N ASN A 486 -19.16 -19.64 -12.84
CA ASN A 486 -20.44 -18.97 -12.59
C ASN A 486 -20.58 -17.70 -13.45
N GLN A 487 -21.81 -17.17 -13.54
CA GLN A 487 -22.09 -15.92 -14.28
C GLN A 487 -21.50 -14.67 -13.60
N GLN A 488 -20.68 -14.81 -12.56
CA GLN A 488 -20.06 -13.68 -11.87
C GLN A 488 -18.92 -13.11 -12.72
N ARG A 489 -18.87 -11.79 -12.82
CA ARG A 489 -17.81 -11.06 -13.53
C ARG A 489 -17.04 -10.15 -12.57
N PRO A 490 -15.69 -10.04 -12.70
CA PRO A 490 -14.84 -10.81 -13.61
C PRO A 490 -14.74 -12.29 -13.18
N SER A 491 -14.60 -13.21 -14.14
CA SER A 491 -14.39 -14.65 -13.86
C SER A 491 -12.92 -14.93 -13.51
N LEU A 492 -12.62 -16.14 -13.01
CA LEU A 492 -11.33 -16.47 -12.39
C LEU A 492 -10.09 -16.10 -13.23
N GLN A 493 -10.11 -16.29 -14.56
CA GLN A 493 -8.98 -15.96 -15.43
C GLN A 493 -8.66 -14.46 -15.53
N SER A 494 -9.61 -13.60 -15.15
CA SER A 494 -9.46 -12.14 -15.13
C SER A 494 -9.45 -11.59 -13.69
N GLN A 495 -9.42 -12.47 -12.68
CA GLN A 495 -9.23 -12.11 -11.29
C GLN A 495 -7.74 -12.16 -10.93
N TYR A 496 -7.38 -11.53 -9.81
CA TYR A 496 -5.99 -11.46 -9.35
C TYR A 496 -5.67 -12.69 -8.51
N TYR A 497 -5.35 -13.82 -9.13
CA TYR A 497 -4.92 -15.02 -8.40
C TYR A 497 -3.39 -15.18 -8.44
N THR A 498 -2.82 -15.81 -7.43
CA THR A 498 -1.40 -16.22 -7.40
C THR A 498 -1.29 -17.74 -7.33
N ILE A 499 -0.31 -18.31 -8.04
CA ILE A 499 0.00 -19.74 -7.98
C ILE A 499 1.34 -19.90 -7.26
N ILE A 500 1.39 -20.77 -6.25
CA ILE A 500 2.56 -20.93 -5.38
C ILE A 500 2.92 -22.41 -5.29
N GLU A 501 4.18 -22.73 -5.60
CA GLU A 501 4.73 -24.09 -5.60
C GLU A 501 5.34 -24.43 -4.23
N VAL A 502 4.53 -25.00 -3.33
CA VAL A 502 4.89 -25.21 -1.92
C VAL A 502 5.37 -26.62 -1.61
N GLY A 503 5.22 -27.59 -2.52
CA GLY A 503 5.47 -29.00 -2.23
C GLY A 503 4.42 -29.64 -1.31
N GLY A 504 4.20 -30.96 -1.44
CA GLY A 504 3.12 -31.66 -0.75
C GLY A 504 3.18 -31.61 0.77
N THR A 505 4.38 -31.47 1.36
CA THR A 505 4.56 -31.44 2.82
C THR A 505 4.47 -30.05 3.45
N TYR A 506 4.78 -28.98 2.72
CA TYR A 506 4.89 -27.64 3.30
C TYR A 506 3.65 -26.75 3.12
N ALA A 507 2.68 -27.15 2.28
CA ALA A 507 1.45 -26.37 2.07
C ALA A 507 0.72 -26.01 3.38
N PHE A 508 0.66 -26.95 4.34
CA PHE A 508 0.04 -26.70 5.64
C PHE A 508 0.65 -25.51 6.40
N ARG A 509 1.95 -25.23 6.23
CA ARG A 509 2.64 -24.12 6.91
C ARG A 509 2.04 -22.74 6.57
N PHE A 510 1.34 -22.64 5.44
CA PHE A 510 0.71 -21.40 4.96
C PHE A 510 -0.73 -21.20 5.44
N PHE A 511 -1.42 -22.22 5.96
CA PHE A 511 -2.86 -22.15 6.21
C PHE A 511 -3.21 -21.05 7.21
N ASP A 512 -2.51 -21.01 8.35
CA ASP A 512 -2.72 -19.98 9.37
C ASP A 512 -2.47 -18.57 8.81
N PHE A 513 -1.45 -18.42 7.97
CA PHE A 513 -1.11 -17.15 7.36
C PHE A 513 -2.14 -16.70 6.31
N LEU A 514 -2.62 -17.63 5.47
CA LEU A 514 -3.66 -17.36 4.47
C LEU A 514 -5.00 -17.02 5.13
N ASN A 515 -5.33 -17.69 6.23
CA ASN A 515 -6.48 -17.37 7.06
C ASN A 515 -6.35 -15.99 7.71
N PHE A 516 -5.16 -15.67 8.25
CA PHE A 516 -4.85 -14.34 8.76
C PHE A 516 -5.00 -13.27 7.68
N LEU A 517 -4.48 -13.50 6.48
CA LEU A 517 -4.66 -12.58 5.34
C LEU A 517 -6.09 -12.58 4.78
N GLU A 518 -6.91 -13.57 5.17
CA GLU A 518 -8.29 -13.78 4.75
C GLU A 518 -8.47 -14.17 3.28
N ILE A 519 -7.45 -14.77 2.64
CA ILE A 519 -7.40 -15.06 1.20
C ILE A 519 -8.03 -16.42 0.89
N PRO A 520 -9.08 -16.50 0.05
CA PRO A 520 -9.58 -17.75 -0.48
C PRO A 520 -8.48 -18.55 -1.20
N THR A 521 -8.26 -19.77 -0.75
CA THR A 521 -7.13 -20.60 -1.21
C THR A 521 -7.60 -21.98 -1.68
N LEU A 522 -7.15 -22.38 -2.86
CA LEU A 522 -7.25 -23.75 -3.35
C LEU A 522 -5.90 -24.44 -3.19
N VAL A 523 -5.87 -25.62 -2.56
CA VAL A 523 -4.69 -26.46 -2.40
C VAL A 523 -4.86 -27.69 -3.27
N ILE A 524 -3.92 -27.91 -4.19
CA ILE A 524 -3.88 -29.05 -5.11
C ILE A 524 -2.63 -29.85 -4.80
N THR A 525 -2.80 -31.11 -4.40
CA THR A 525 -1.68 -31.96 -3.97
C THR A 525 -1.94 -33.43 -4.31
N ASP A 526 -0.87 -34.19 -4.44
CA ASP A 526 -0.90 -35.63 -4.66
C ASP A 526 -1.24 -36.39 -3.37
N ILE A 527 -1.90 -37.54 -3.50
CA ILE A 527 -2.22 -38.39 -2.33
C ILE A 527 -0.97 -39.06 -1.75
N ASP A 528 0.06 -39.34 -2.55
CA ASP A 528 1.26 -40.09 -2.15
C ASP A 528 0.94 -41.41 -1.41
N TYR A 529 0.34 -42.38 -2.11
CA TYR A 529 0.00 -43.69 -1.57
C TYR A 529 1.25 -44.47 -1.10
N VAL A 530 1.25 -44.93 0.15
CA VAL A 530 2.33 -45.78 0.70
C VAL A 530 1.82 -47.06 1.35
N ASN A 531 2.62 -48.11 1.23
CA ASN A 531 2.32 -49.43 1.80
C ASN A 531 2.67 -49.50 3.30
N SER A 532 2.49 -50.67 3.91
CA SER A 532 2.84 -50.93 5.32
C SER A 532 4.33 -50.67 5.62
N GLU A 533 5.22 -50.90 4.66
CA GLU A 533 6.66 -50.63 4.75
C GLU A 533 7.03 -49.14 4.55
N GLY A 534 6.08 -48.30 4.11
CA GLY A 534 6.31 -46.89 3.80
C GLY A 534 6.91 -46.62 2.41
N LYS A 535 6.89 -47.61 1.50
CA LYS A 535 7.26 -47.43 0.09
C LYS A 535 6.06 -46.93 -0.71
N ALA A 536 6.32 -46.09 -1.71
CA ALA A 536 5.30 -45.64 -2.66
C ALA A 536 4.67 -46.85 -3.36
N CYS A 537 3.34 -46.92 -3.39
CA CYS A 537 2.60 -48.10 -3.85
C CYS A 537 1.29 -47.70 -4.55
N ARG A 538 0.54 -48.67 -5.08
CA ARG A 538 -0.77 -48.44 -5.72
C ARG A 538 -1.83 -48.32 -4.64
N LYS A 539 -2.99 -47.74 -4.96
CA LYS A 539 -4.12 -47.70 -4.02
C LYS A 539 -4.43 -49.10 -3.45
N GLU A 540 -4.44 -50.12 -4.29
CA GLU A 540 -4.73 -51.52 -3.94
C GLU A 540 -3.81 -52.08 -2.84
N GLU A 541 -2.56 -51.62 -2.82
CA GLU A 541 -1.53 -52.03 -1.85
C GLU A 541 -1.33 -50.99 -0.74
N SER A 542 -2.06 -49.87 -0.81
CA SER A 542 -1.86 -48.73 0.06
C SER A 542 -2.58 -48.89 1.38
N VAL A 543 -1.89 -48.52 2.45
CA VAL A 543 -2.45 -48.53 3.81
C VAL A 543 -2.65 -47.09 4.31
N ARG A 544 -1.81 -46.16 3.84
CA ARG A 544 -1.80 -44.76 4.29
C ARG A 544 -1.25 -43.83 3.20
N SER A 545 -1.40 -42.52 3.41
CA SER A 545 -0.74 -41.46 2.63
C SER A 545 0.55 -41.00 3.31
N SER A 546 1.60 -40.68 2.57
CA SER A 546 2.78 -39.96 3.10
C SER A 546 2.65 -38.44 3.04
N ASN A 547 1.63 -37.90 2.35
CA ASN A 547 1.44 -36.46 2.21
C ASN A 547 1.14 -35.81 3.56
N GLY A 548 2.03 -34.92 4.01
CA GLY A 548 1.93 -34.27 5.32
C GLY A 548 0.68 -33.39 5.45
N THR A 549 0.27 -32.72 4.37
CA THR A 549 -0.86 -31.79 4.36
C THR A 549 -2.19 -32.53 4.48
N ILE A 550 -2.41 -33.57 3.69
CA ILE A 550 -3.62 -34.42 3.75
C ILE A 550 -3.73 -35.08 5.12
N ASN A 551 -2.64 -35.67 5.62
CA ASN A 551 -2.62 -36.35 6.91
C ASN A 551 -2.99 -35.40 8.05
N ARG A 552 -2.41 -34.19 8.08
CA ARG A 552 -2.68 -33.22 9.14
C ARG A 552 -4.12 -32.69 9.08
N TRP A 553 -4.65 -32.48 7.88
CA TRP A 553 -6.04 -32.10 7.69
C TRP A 553 -6.99 -33.19 8.19
N CYS A 554 -6.80 -34.43 7.76
CA CYS A 554 -7.64 -35.55 8.17
C CYS A 554 -7.63 -35.75 9.70
N ARG A 555 -6.48 -35.53 10.37
CA ARG A 555 -6.41 -35.54 11.84
C ARG A 555 -7.25 -34.43 12.49
N SER A 556 -7.24 -33.23 11.92
CA SER A 556 -8.06 -32.12 12.42
C SER A 556 -9.55 -32.40 12.26
N VAL A 557 -9.95 -33.08 11.18
CA VAL A 557 -11.35 -33.35 10.82
C VAL A 557 -11.97 -34.48 11.65
N TYR A 558 -11.17 -35.48 12.03
CA TYR A 558 -11.61 -36.68 12.73
C TYR A 558 -11.02 -36.83 14.15
N GLU A 559 -10.34 -35.78 14.65
CA GLU A 559 -9.70 -35.74 15.97
C GLU A 559 -8.77 -36.95 16.25
N ILE A 560 -8.02 -37.39 15.23
CA ILE A 560 -7.17 -38.58 15.32
C ILE A 560 -5.85 -38.21 16.02
N PRO A 561 -5.50 -38.84 17.16
CA PRO A 561 -4.27 -38.55 17.89
C PRO A 561 -3.01 -39.15 17.25
N GLU A 562 -3.16 -40.13 16.36
CA GLU A 562 -2.04 -40.84 15.74
C GLU A 562 -1.40 -40.09 14.56
N ASN A 563 -0.10 -40.33 14.37
CA ASN A 563 0.66 -39.76 13.26
C ASN A 563 0.37 -40.42 11.89
N LYS A 564 -0.42 -41.49 11.84
CA LYS A 564 -0.70 -42.23 10.60
C LYS A 564 -2.20 -42.21 10.35
N VAL A 565 -2.59 -41.77 9.15
CA VAL A 565 -3.99 -41.75 8.73
C VAL A 565 -4.19 -42.85 7.69
N SER A 566 -5.20 -43.69 7.90
CA SER A 566 -5.59 -44.74 6.95
C SER A 566 -6.14 -44.14 5.66
N ILE A 567 -5.81 -44.74 4.51
CA ILE A 567 -6.28 -44.25 3.21
C ILE A 567 -7.82 -44.25 3.09
N GLU A 568 -8.49 -45.20 3.73
CA GLU A 568 -9.96 -45.31 3.73
C GLU A 568 -10.63 -44.05 4.31
N LYS A 569 -10.12 -43.55 5.45
CA LYS A 569 -10.62 -42.29 6.06
C LYS A 569 -10.38 -41.06 5.20
N ILE A 570 -9.27 -41.04 4.43
CA ILE A 570 -8.98 -39.95 3.48
C ILE A 570 -9.97 -39.98 2.32
N LEU A 571 -10.31 -41.17 1.81
CA LEU A 571 -11.30 -41.30 0.75
C LEU A 571 -12.72 -41.00 1.25
N GLU A 572 -13.09 -41.48 2.44
CA GLU A 572 -14.37 -41.15 3.10
C GLU A 572 -14.54 -39.64 3.30
N MET A 573 -13.46 -38.94 3.65
CA MET A 573 -13.44 -37.47 3.78
C MET A 573 -13.81 -36.76 2.47
N ALA A 574 -13.37 -37.28 1.32
CA ALA A 574 -13.71 -36.71 0.02
C ALA A 574 -15.18 -36.92 -0.37
N GLU A 575 -15.82 -37.98 0.14
CA GLU A 575 -17.21 -38.32 -0.16
C GLU A 575 -18.22 -37.63 0.78
N THR A 576 -17.84 -37.38 2.05
CA THR A 576 -18.76 -36.92 3.10
C THR A 576 -18.64 -35.44 3.47
N LYS A 577 -17.52 -34.79 3.19
CA LYS A 577 -17.28 -33.38 3.51
C LYS A 577 -16.88 -32.64 2.23
N GLU A 578 -17.48 -31.46 2.00
CA GLU A 578 -16.81 -30.50 1.13
C GLU A 578 -15.41 -30.30 1.73
N LEU A 579 -14.35 -30.52 0.95
CA LEU A 579 -12.94 -30.56 1.37
C LEU A 579 -12.41 -29.17 1.86
N LEU A 580 -13.21 -28.46 2.64
CA LEU A 580 -12.97 -27.14 3.20
C LEU A 580 -12.19 -27.29 4.51
N ILE A 581 -10.93 -26.88 4.49
CA ILE A 581 -10.04 -26.80 5.65
C ILE A 581 -10.53 -25.74 6.64
N ASP A 582 -10.93 -24.60 6.07
CA ASP A 582 -11.57 -23.47 6.70
C ASP A 582 -12.56 -22.93 5.65
N ASN A 583 -13.53 -22.09 6.01
CA ASN A 583 -14.51 -21.50 5.08
C ASN A 583 -13.86 -20.80 3.86
N LYS A 584 -12.54 -20.57 3.90
CA LYS A 584 -11.74 -19.94 2.84
C LYS A 584 -10.66 -20.85 2.23
N ILE A 585 -10.37 -22.04 2.74
CA ILE A 585 -9.31 -22.91 2.20
C ILE A 585 -9.93 -24.24 1.77
N LYS A 586 -9.76 -24.64 0.51
CA LYS A 586 -10.21 -25.94 -0.02
C LYS A 586 -9.02 -26.79 -0.42
N LEU A 587 -8.96 -28.03 0.07
CA LEU A 587 -8.00 -29.05 -0.36
C LEU A 587 -8.62 -29.89 -1.48
N THR A 588 -7.84 -30.21 -2.50
CA THR A 588 -8.24 -31.10 -3.59
C THR A 588 -7.10 -32.05 -3.92
N TYR A 589 -7.45 -33.31 -4.19
CA TYR A 589 -6.52 -34.38 -4.48
C TYR A 589 -7.19 -35.41 -5.41
N GLN A 590 -6.41 -36.33 -5.98
CA GLN A 590 -6.87 -37.28 -6.98
C GLN A 590 -8.04 -38.16 -6.47
N GLY A 591 -9.13 -38.19 -7.23
CA GLY A 591 -10.24 -39.12 -7.01
C GLY A 591 -10.19 -40.35 -7.92
N LYS A 592 -11.19 -41.24 -7.79
CA LYS A 592 -11.42 -42.30 -8.77
C LYS A 592 -12.02 -41.70 -10.04
N GLU A 593 -11.35 -41.86 -11.17
CA GLU A 593 -11.85 -41.41 -12.47
C GLU A 593 -11.52 -42.46 -13.54
N ASN A 594 -12.42 -42.74 -14.49
CA ASN A 594 -12.24 -43.79 -15.51
C ASN A 594 -11.71 -45.13 -14.96
N ASN A 595 -12.26 -45.58 -13.82
CA ASN A 595 -11.87 -46.81 -13.10
C ASN A 595 -10.44 -46.86 -12.54
N MET A 596 -9.65 -45.78 -12.61
CA MET A 596 -8.29 -45.71 -12.09
C MET A 596 -8.17 -44.72 -10.93
N PHE A 597 -7.25 -45.00 -10.00
CA PHE A 597 -6.78 -44.05 -8.98
C PHE A 597 -5.39 -43.57 -9.37
N PRO A 598 -5.25 -42.37 -9.98
CA PRO A 598 -3.95 -41.84 -10.36
C PRO A 598 -3.13 -41.52 -9.12
N ARG A 599 -1.83 -41.78 -9.18
CA ARG A 599 -0.88 -41.52 -8.09
C ARG A 599 -0.24 -40.14 -8.19
N SER A 600 -0.08 -39.64 -9.40
CA SER A 600 0.47 -38.31 -9.66
C SER A 600 -0.46 -37.46 -10.51
N PHE A 601 -0.20 -36.17 -10.53
CA PHE A 601 -0.83 -35.22 -11.44
C PHE A 601 -0.75 -35.63 -12.92
N GLU A 602 0.40 -36.12 -13.38
CA GLU A 602 0.59 -36.56 -14.77
C GLU A 602 -0.28 -37.78 -15.10
N GLU A 603 -0.32 -38.78 -14.20
CA GLU A 603 -1.20 -39.94 -14.37
C GLU A 603 -2.68 -39.55 -14.40
N ALA A 604 -3.08 -38.56 -13.60
CA ALA A 604 -4.45 -38.05 -13.61
C ALA A 604 -4.81 -37.45 -14.98
N ILE A 605 -3.91 -36.68 -15.59
CA ILE A 605 -4.11 -36.12 -16.93
C ILE A 605 -4.16 -37.23 -17.98
N LEU A 606 -3.22 -38.18 -17.96
CA LEU A 606 -3.21 -39.31 -18.89
C LEU A 606 -4.52 -40.11 -18.82
N ASN A 607 -5.01 -40.36 -17.61
CA ASN A 607 -6.21 -41.16 -17.37
C ASN A 607 -7.51 -40.50 -17.88
N VAL A 608 -7.60 -39.16 -17.86
CA VAL A 608 -8.76 -38.44 -18.41
C VAL A 608 -8.64 -38.23 -19.92
N ASN A 609 -7.43 -38.39 -20.48
CA ASN A 609 -7.10 -38.15 -21.88
C ASN A 609 -6.64 -39.40 -22.63
N ARG A 610 -7.13 -40.59 -22.25
CA ARG A 610 -6.71 -41.89 -22.81
C ARG A 610 -6.66 -41.91 -24.35
N ASN A 611 -7.65 -41.31 -25.00
CA ASN A 611 -7.75 -41.21 -26.46
C ASN A 611 -6.60 -40.43 -27.12
N ILE A 612 -6.00 -39.47 -26.43
CA ILE A 612 -4.89 -38.65 -26.96
C ILE A 612 -3.57 -39.45 -26.90
N TYR A 613 -3.49 -40.45 -26.03
CA TYR A 613 -2.28 -41.24 -25.76
C TYR A 613 -2.39 -42.70 -26.22
N ASP A 614 -3.41 -43.04 -27.01
CA ASP A 614 -3.69 -44.39 -27.48
C ASP A 614 -3.78 -45.44 -26.34
N ILE A 615 -4.30 -45.04 -25.18
CA ILE A 615 -4.50 -45.92 -24.01
C ILE A 615 -5.88 -46.58 -24.11
N ASN A 616 -5.96 -47.90 -23.93
CA ASN A 616 -7.24 -48.62 -23.99
C ASN A 616 -8.16 -48.27 -22.79
N ASP A 617 -9.47 -48.18 -23.04
CA ASP A 617 -10.46 -47.89 -21.99
C ASP A 617 -10.56 -48.98 -20.90
N GLU A 618 -10.20 -50.23 -21.23
CA GLU A 618 -10.20 -51.36 -20.30
C GLU A 618 -8.92 -51.46 -19.45
N GLU A 619 -7.86 -50.70 -19.77
CA GLU A 619 -6.62 -50.75 -18.99
C GLU A 619 -6.80 -50.12 -17.60
N ALA A 620 -6.72 -50.96 -16.57
CA ALA A 620 -6.85 -50.55 -15.17
C ALA A 620 -5.60 -49.82 -14.63
N SER A 621 -4.46 -49.89 -15.34
CA SER A 621 -3.23 -49.23 -14.89
C SER A 621 -2.32 -48.85 -16.06
N HIS A 622 -2.01 -47.56 -16.17
CA HIS A 622 -0.94 -47.01 -17.00
C HIS A 622 0.00 -46.21 -16.10
N GLU A 623 1.30 -46.50 -16.14
CA GLU A 623 2.28 -45.86 -15.24
C GLU A 623 3.03 -44.77 -16.00
N TYR A 624 2.99 -43.55 -15.47
CA TYR A 624 3.83 -42.48 -15.99
C TYR A 624 5.28 -42.79 -15.63
N ASP A 625 6.16 -42.85 -16.63
CA ASP A 625 7.57 -43.14 -16.45
C ASP A 625 8.39 -41.83 -16.49
N PRO A 626 8.81 -41.29 -15.32
CA PRO A 626 9.56 -40.04 -15.26
C PRO A 626 10.94 -40.13 -15.91
N SER A 627 11.45 -41.35 -16.15
CA SER A 627 12.75 -41.57 -16.79
C SER A 627 12.70 -41.35 -18.31
N LYS A 628 11.50 -41.45 -18.92
CA LYS A 628 11.29 -41.23 -20.36
C LYS A 628 10.90 -39.80 -20.68
N LEU A 629 10.20 -39.13 -19.77
CA LEU A 629 9.78 -37.74 -19.92
C LEU A 629 9.78 -37.11 -18.54
N SER A 630 10.47 -35.98 -18.38
CA SER A 630 10.41 -35.27 -17.09
C SER A 630 9.03 -34.66 -16.90
N LYS A 631 8.63 -34.47 -15.63
CA LYS A 631 7.35 -33.84 -15.27
C LYS A 631 7.16 -32.46 -15.94
N THR A 632 8.21 -31.65 -15.95
CA THR A 632 8.21 -30.34 -16.61
C THR A 632 8.10 -30.44 -18.12
N ASP A 633 8.81 -31.39 -18.75
CA ASP A 633 8.72 -31.59 -20.21
C ASP A 633 7.33 -32.08 -20.62
N PHE A 634 6.68 -32.90 -19.77
CA PHE A 634 5.29 -33.30 -19.95
C PHE A 634 4.38 -32.06 -19.98
N ALA A 635 4.48 -31.17 -18.98
CA ALA A 635 3.69 -29.95 -18.94
C ALA A 635 3.93 -29.03 -20.16
N ILE A 636 5.20 -28.85 -20.58
CA ILE A 636 5.52 -28.02 -21.76
C ILE A 636 4.94 -28.64 -23.03
N ARG A 637 5.03 -29.96 -23.20
CA ARG A 637 4.47 -30.67 -24.35
C ARG A 637 2.96 -30.45 -24.45
N MET A 638 2.24 -30.52 -23.34
CA MET A 638 0.79 -30.26 -23.29
C MET A 638 0.41 -28.85 -23.74
N LEU A 639 1.27 -27.86 -23.45
CA LEU A 639 1.02 -26.46 -23.79
C LEU A 639 1.38 -26.11 -25.24
N VAL A 640 2.43 -26.74 -25.79
CA VAL A 640 3.04 -26.35 -27.08
C VAL A 640 2.62 -27.26 -28.24
N ASP A 641 2.47 -28.56 -28.01
CA ASP A 641 2.18 -29.53 -29.07
C ASP A 641 0.67 -29.51 -29.40
N GLU A 642 0.34 -29.21 -30.66
CA GLU A 642 -1.05 -29.10 -31.13
C GLU A 642 -1.86 -30.39 -30.90
N ASN A 643 -1.21 -31.54 -30.92
CA ASN A 643 -1.87 -32.84 -30.71
C ASN A 643 -2.38 -33.01 -29.28
N TYR A 644 -1.74 -32.37 -28.30
CA TYR A 644 -2.05 -32.50 -26.88
C TYR A 644 -2.79 -31.29 -26.31
N ARG A 645 -2.92 -30.23 -27.10
CA ARG A 645 -3.50 -28.95 -26.67
C ARG A 645 -4.98 -29.03 -26.30
N ASN A 646 -5.73 -30.01 -26.80
CA ASN A 646 -7.17 -30.19 -26.51
C ASN A 646 -7.46 -31.20 -25.40
N TYR A 647 -6.57 -31.30 -24.42
CA TYR A 647 -6.79 -32.17 -23.27
C TYR A 647 -7.94 -31.73 -22.36
N ASN A 648 -8.57 -32.71 -21.73
CA ASN A 648 -9.55 -32.62 -20.65
C ASN A 648 -8.88 -32.51 -19.29
N ILE A 649 -9.52 -31.78 -18.39
CA ILE A 649 -9.00 -31.45 -17.06
C ILE A 649 -9.49 -32.53 -16.08
N PRO A 650 -8.63 -33.03 -15.18
CA PRO A 650 -9.06 -33.90 -14.10
C PRO A 650 -10.16 -33.29 -13.23
N SER A 651 -11.16 -34.10 -12.89
CA SER A 651 -12.38 -33.66 -12.17
C SER A 651 -12.11 -32.95 -10.84
N TYR A 652 -11.12 -33.42 -10.06
CA TYR A 652 -10.76 -32.82 -8.77
C TYR A 652 -10.19 -31.39 -8.90
N ILE A 653 -9.50 -31.10 -10.00
CA ILE A 653 -8.98 -29.75 -10.30
C ILE A 653 -10.11 -28.88 -10.80
N GLU A 654 -10.93 -29.38 -11.72
CA GLU A 654 -12.07 -28.65 -12.28
C GLU A 654 -13.02 -28.18 -11.16
N THR A 655 -13.43 -29.08 -10.27
CA THR A 655 -14.29 -28.77 -9.11
C THR A 655 -13.61 -27.85 -8.09
N GLY A 656 -12.29 -27.92 -7.95
CA GLY A 656 -11.49 -26.99 -7.16
C GLY A 656 -11.51 -25.57 -7.74
N LEU A 657 -11.27 -25.43 -9.04
CA LEU A 657 -11.26 -24.15 -9.75
C LEU A 657 -12.65 -23.51 -9.80
N VAL A 658 -13.70 -24.29 -10.00
CA VAL A 658 -15.09 -23.80 -9.95
C VAL A 658 -15.44 -23.27 -8.56
N TRP A 659 -15.06 -24.00 -7.51
CA TRP A 659 -15.22 -23.54 -6.14
C TRP A 659 -14.46 -22.22 -5.92
N LEU A 660 -13.18 -22.17 -6.32
CA LEU A 660 -12.35 -20.99 -6.13
C LEU A 660 -12.95 -19.79 -6.88
N SER A 661 -13.45 -19.98 -8.09
CA SER A 661 -14.15 -18.96 -8.87
C SER A 661 -15.36 -18.38 -8.14
N SER A 662 -16.09 -19.20 -7.38
CA SER A 662 -17.27 -18.79 -6.60
C SER A 662 -16.98 -17.97 -5.34
N GLN A 663 -15.75 -17.96 -4.86
CA GLN A 663 -15.34 -17.24 -3.65
C GLN A 663 -15.26 -15.72 -3.88
N LYS A 664 -15.58 -14.93 -2.84
CA LYS A 664 -15.61 -13.46 -2.85
C LYS A 664 -14.49 -12.80 -2.07
#